data_AF-A0A8H5HK61-F1
#
_entry.id   AF-A0A8H5HK61-F1
#
_cell.length_a   1.000
_cell.length_b   1.000
_cell.length_c   1.000
_cell.angle_alpha   90.00
_cell.angle_beta   90.00
_cell.angle_gamma   90.00
#
_symmetry.space_group_name_H-M   'P 1'
#
loop_
_entity.id
_entity.type
_entity.pdbx_description
1 polymer ?
#
loop_
_entity_poly.entity_id
_entity_poly.type
_entity_poly.pdbx_seq_one_letter_code
_entity_poly.pdbx_strand_id
1 'polypeptide(L)'
;MPGISSDDVLSPSLLEHLSLLPLSDTDLEDFFMVTGYNDTQRKNLTFSEPTRNVVANAIMKTERRKLTGKKKQFDLTIFLGLPLDLILEIFGHLHPIDIYHIAQTSKSLRNVVLARNSASLWKACFSRHPEVPSCPPDMSTPRWATLLFGPMVCDDCGKYGARLDFSFRQHLCSACFNRLCVPKVPELDVALYEPDDIVWGLVPVSHRYVGDYYNQTYEDVEVVRYGRFLRKDLQTMTQKLKELREDITKNKPGSKAAFEAFKESTEEQHARPCREWALDIFNSVIDEKKDLFRSFQARIRERMIGLGHDRNNVCSYGLQTFLYSFESRKTHKLTRRFWRENKTSFEALVASRKEERQMFARATLLDTRRCAFQSIYLEYLKTLSPKTWDKLPGYKELFQFEAIYSLLNDPSDTALNELVCREVFAKLPEYLHQWRQLKLQSLLAQLPDAKATGLTDPTISMHKLYLATSVFTCTPCGASDASGICLFGWDDVSVHAGCRTLARSPHDLAFYAPGSVVAGALVSFLGLDPTTASVSDIDCLDIRLLCAQCPQRYGGHKIYTWREYVNHTVDIIQDAQHLTQSWHLLTPDTTALVRLHESKHPSPMDYSWSCNHCPAAFRNLALRPFVMKHVKEVHSISAPREGDDIIYYHGAGVEHAQGALTWEHASIRHADSNSIFVTSSHLDLYYSEASSW
;
A
#
# COMPACT_ATOMS: atom_id res chain seq x y z
N MET A 1 30.27 8.47 -70.10
CA MET A 1 30.37 7.85 -71.44
C MET A 1 29.08 8.16 -72.18
N PRO A 2 29.14 8.69 -73.42
CA PRO A 2 27.99 9.28 -74.12
C PRO A 2 27.16 8.23 -74.89
N GLY A 3 25.87 8.53 -75.06
CA GLY A 3 25.01 8.17 -76.20
C GLY A 3 24.71 6.69 -76.46
N ILE A 4 23.50 6.24 -76.11
CA ILE A 4 22.85 5.12 -76.83
C ILE A 4 21.43 5.59 -77.21
N SER A 5 21.21 5.59 -78.52
CA SER A 5 19.97 5.89 -79.23
C SER A 5 18.89 4.87 -78.87
N SER A 6 17.67 5.36 -78.63
CA SER A 6 16.45 4.57 -78.57
C SER A 6 16.12 4.06 -79.97
N ASP A 7 16.45 2.81 -80.28
CA ASP A 7 15.80 2.00 -81.32
C ASP A 7 16.40 0.58 -81.27
N ASP A 8 16.05 -0.19 -80.24
CA ASP A 8 16.17 -1.64 -80.25
C ASP A 8 14.77 -2.24 -80.09
N VAL A 9 14.22 -2.68 -81.23
CA VAL A 9 12.92 -3.33 -81.35
C VAL A 9 12.98 -4.68 -80.64
N LEU A 10 12.23 -4.82 -79.55
CA LEU A 10 12.06 -6.07 -78.81
C LEU A 10 11.47 -7.17 -79.71
N SER A 11 11.94 -8.41 -79.55
CA SER A 11 11.54 -9.54 -80.40
C SER A 11 10.02 -9.84 -80.29
N PRO A 12 9.38 -10.35 -81.36
CA PRO A 12 7.95 -10.67 -81.36
C PRO A 12 7.52 -11.66 -80.27
N SER A 13 8.40 -12.56 -79.84
CA SER A 13 8.12 -13.51 -78.74
C SER A 13 8.02 -12.83 -77.38
N LEU A 14 8.69 -11.69 -77.18
CA LEU A 14 8.62 -10.90 -75.95
C LEU A 14 7.29 -10.14 -75.87
N LEU A 15 6.78 -9.66 -77.01
CA LEU A 15 5.47 -9.00 -77.13
C LEU A 15 4.31 -9.95 -76.79
N GLU A 16 4.41 -11.22 -77.15
CA GLU A 16 3.42 -12.25 -76.78
C GLU A 16 3.37 -12.50 -75.27
N HIS A 17 4.51 -12.45 -74.55
CA HIS A 17 4.54 -12.58 -73.09
C HIS A 17 4.18 -11.29 -72.35
N LEU A 18 4.49 -10.13 -72.92
CA LEU A 18 4.08 -8.82 -72.41
C LEU A 18 2.57 -8.60 -72.56
N SER A 19 1.92 -9.20 -73.56
CA SER A 19 0.46 -9.16 -73.72
C SER A 19 -0.33 -9.86 -72.59
N LEU A 20 0.33 -10.69 -71.79
CA LEU A 20 -0.24 -11.35 -70.61
C LEU A 20 -0.13 -10.52 -69.31
N LEU A 21 0.53 -9.35 -69.35
CA LEU A 21 0.73 -8.48 -68.20
C LEU A 21 -0.02 -7.15 -68.41
N PRO A 22 -1.31 -7.03 -68.06
CA PRO A 22 -2.02 -5.76 -68.08
C PRO A 22 -1.45 -4.86 -66.96
N LEU A 23 -0.67 -3.84 -67.33
CA LEU A 23 -0.12 -2.85 -66.40
C LEU A 23 -0.70 -1.44 -66.62
N SER A 24 -1.90 -1.31 -67.19
CA SER A 24 -2.56 0.00 -67.35
C SER A 24 -3.52 0.39 -66.21
N ASP A 25 -3.92 -0.53 -65.32
CA ASP A 25 -5.02 -0.27 -64.38
C ASP A 25 -4.61 -0.55 -62.92
N THR A 26 -3.63 0.17 -62.39
CA THR A 26 -3.39 0.22 -60.93
C THR A 26 -3.54 1.65 -60.44
N ASP A 27 -4.71 1.96 -59.90
CA ASP A 27 -4.99 3.21 -59.21
C ASP A 27 -4.21 3.27 -57.88
N LEU A 28 -3.78 4.49 -57.52
CA LEU A 28 -3.07 4.81 -56.27
C LEU A 28 -3.81 4.38 -54.99
N GLU A 29 -5.11 4.09 -55.07
CA GLU A 29 -5.92 3.60 -53.94
C GLU A 29 -5.59 2.14 -53.55
N ASP A 30 -5.11 1.31 -54.47
CA ASP A 30 -4.76 -0.09 -54.17
C ASP A 30 -3.53 -0.19 -53.24
N PHE A 31 -2.63 0.80 -53.26
CA PHE A 31 -1.40 0.79 -52.46
C PHE A 31 -1.65 1.05 -50.95
N PHE A 32 -2.72 1.78 -50.61
CA PHE A 32 -3.06 2.12 -49.22
C PHE A 32 -3.89 1.04 -48.51
N MET A 33 -4.63 0.23 -49.27
CA MET A 33 -5.33 -0.96 -48.78
C MET A 33 -4.38 -2.04 -48.25
N VAL A 34 -3.18 -2.18 -48.84
CA VAL A 34 -2.17 -3.20 -48.46
C VAL A 34 -1.63 -3.05 -47.04
N THR A 35 -1.69 -1.84 -46.47
CA THR A 35 -1.23 -1.55 -45.09
C THR A 35 -2.37 -1.28 -44.09
N GLY A 36 -3.63 -1.39 -44.52
CA GLY A 36 -4.81 -1.16 -43.69
C GLY A 36 -5.02 0.29 -43.24
N TYR A 37 -4.61 1.27 -44.06
CA TYR A 37 -4.67 2.69 -43.72
C TYR A 37 -5.89 3.39 -44.36
N ASN A 38 -6.89 3.77 -43.56
CA ASN A 38 -7.93 4.73 -43.94
C ASN A 38 -7.68 6.07 -43.20
N ASP A 39 -7.55 7.16 -43.94
CA ASP A 39 -7.12 8.49 -43.45
C ASP A 39 -8.20 9.23 -42.62
N THR A 40 -9.41 8.66 -42.49
CA THR A 40 -10.57 9.31 -41.86
C THR A 40 -10.69 9.12 -40.35
N GLN A 41 -9.88 8.27 -39.69
CA GLN A 41 -9.98 8.01 -38.24
C GLN A 41 -9.01 8.84 -37.37
N ARG A 42 -8.68 10.07 -37.79
CA ARG A 42 -7.69 10.92 -37.10
C ARG A 42 -8.23 11.67 -35.87
N LYS A 43 -9.50 11.51 -35.51
CA LYS A 43 -10.12 12.27 -34.41
C LYS A 43 -10.74 11.31 -33.40
N ASN A 44 -10.15 11.30 -32.21
CA ASN A 44 -10.64 10.73 -30.96
C ASN A 44 -10.57 9.21 -30.86
N LEU A 45 -9.42 8.67 -30.46
CA LEU A 45 -9.32 7.43 -29.67
C LEU A 45 -7.94 7.37 -29.00
N THR A 46 -7.94 7.58 -27.68
CA THR A 46 -6.85 7.17 -26.78
C THR A 46 -6.72 5.64 -26.84
N PHE A 47 -5.51 5.15 -27.14
CA PHE A 47 -5.08 3.75 -27.08
C PHE A 47 -5.83 2.73 -27.97
N SER A 48 -5.29 2.49 -29.17
CA SER A 48 -4.60 1.24 -29.49
C SER A 48 -4.00 1.37 -30.91
N GLU A 49 -2.85 0.75 -31.17
CA GLU A 49 -2.40 0.43 -32.54
C GLU A 49 -2.79 -1.03 -32.83
N PRO A 50 -4.07 -1.46 -32.76
CA PRO A 50 -4.38 -2.87 -32.92
C PRO A 50 -4.30 -3.27 -34.39
N THR A 51 -4.22 -2.34 -35.34
CA THR A 51 -4.37 -2.63 -36.78
C THR A 51 -3.09 -3.04 -37.50
N ARG A 52 -1.90 -2.81 -36.94
CA ARG A 52 -0.62 -3.00 -37.65
C ARG A 52 0.10 -4.29 -37.23
N ASN A 53 0.43 -5.12 -38.22
CA ASN A 53 1.23 -6.33 -38.02
C ASN A 53 2.65 -5.94 -37.53
N VAL A 54 2.88 -6.07 -36.23
CA VAL A 54 4.12 -5.63 -35.57
C VAL A 54 5.32 -6.42 -36.07
N VAL A 55 5.15 -7.73 -36.29
CA VAL A 55 6.19 -8.62 -36.82
C VAL A 55 6.62 -8.16 -38.21
N ALA A 56 5.64 -7.99 -39.12
CA ALA A 56 5.91 -7.49 -40.47
C ALA A 56 6.61 -6.13 -40.43
N ASN A 57 6.15 -5.19 -39.60
CA ASN A 57 6.76 -3.86 -39.49
C ASN A 57 8.19 -3.90 -38.94
N ALA A 58 8.46 -4.74 -37.95
CA ALA A 58 9.79 -4.91 -37.38
C ALA A 58 10.76 -5.46 -38.44
N ILE A 59 10.34 -6.48 -39.18
CA ILE A 59 11.12 -7.07 -40.28
C ILE A 59 11.34 -6.06 -41.39
N MET A 60 10.29 -5.37 -41.86
CA MET A 60 10.42 -4.32 -42.87
C MET A 60 11.40 -3.22 -42.42
N LYS A 61 11.34 -2.82 -41.14
CA LYS A 61 12.26 -1.82 -40.58
C LYS A 61 13.70 -2.33 -40.61
N THR A 62 13.95 -3.60 -40.28
CA THR A 62 15.27 -4.23 -40.34
C THR A 62 15.78 -4.34 -41.77
N GLU A 63 14.96 -4.81 -42.71
CA GLU A 63 15.34 -4.91 -44.13
C GLU A 63 15.60 -3.55 -44.76
N ARG A 64 14.75 -2.54 -44.48
CA ARG A 64 14.99 -1.15 -44.92
C ARG A 64 16.28 -0.58 -44.33
N ARG A 65 16.61 -0.90 -43.07
CA ARG A 65 17.87 -0.47 -42.43
C ARG A 65 19.10 -1.03 -43.17
N LYS A 66 19.05 -2.27 -43.68
CA LYS A 66 20.13 -2.86 -44.50
C LYS A 66 20.34 -2.14 -45.84
N LEU A 67 19.31 -1.43 -46.33
CA LEU A 67 19.33 -0.68 -47.60
C LEU A 67 19.72 0.79 -47.44
N THR A 68 19.60 1.37 -46.23
CA THR A 68 19.94 2.78 -45.96
C THR A 68 21.37 3.12 -46.37
N GLY A 69 21.55 4.16 -47.18
CA GLY A 69 22.86 4.61 -47.68
C GLY A 69 23.24 4.10 -49.08
N LYS A 70 22.52 3.11 -49.62
CA LYS A 70 22.70 2.65 -51.02
C LYS A 70 21.69 3.39 -51.92
N LYS A 71 22.06 4.55 -52.46
CA LYS A 71 21.29 5.17 -53.55
C LYS A 71 21.41 4.29 -54.80
N LYS A 72 20.36 3.55 -55.13
CA LYS A 72 20.21 2.93 -56.46
C LYS A 72 19.08 3.65 -57.18
N GLN A 73 19.41 4.35 -58.26
CA GLN A 73 18.43 4.59 -59.32
C GLN A 73 18.22 3.23 -59.98
N PHE A 74 17.05 2.64 -59.76
CA PHE A 74 16.67 1.38 -60.37
C PHE A 74 15.51 1.67 -61.31
N ASP A 75 15.74 1.46 -62.59
CA ASP A 75 14.68 1.56 -63.59
C ASP A 75 13.89 0.24 -63.61
N LEU A 76 12.66 0.30 -63.11
CA LEU A 76 11.73 -0.84 -63.08
C LEU A 76 11.41 -1.36 -64.49
N THR A 77 11.50 -0.50 -65.51
CA THR A 77 11.19 -0.84 -66.90
C THR A 77 12.18 -1.85 -67.47
N ILE A 78 13.48 -1.66 -67.18
CA ILE A 78 14.54 -2.59 -67.58
C ILE A 78 14.38 -3.94 -66.88
N PHE A 79 14.04 -3.92 -65.59
CA PHE A 79 13.82 -5.13 -64.81
C PHE A 79 12.63 -5.95 -65.32
N LEU A 80 11.50 -5.30 -65.58
CA LEU A 80 10.29 -5.96 -66.09
C LEU A 80 10.43 -6.41 -67.56
N GLY A 81 11.44 -5.92 -68.29
CA GLY A 81 11.80 -6.40 -69.62
C GLY A 81 12.65 -7.69 -69.64
N LEU A 82 13.09 -8.19 -68.48
CA LEU A 82 13.84 -9.44 -68.39
C LEU A 82 12.95 -10.67 -68.67
N PRO A 83 13.51 -11.77 -69.19
CA PRO A 83 12.83 -13.06 -69.22
C PRO A 83 12.26 -13.46 -67.86
N LEU A 84 11.06 -14.05 -67.85
CA LEU A 84 10.33 -14.40 -66.64
C LEU A 84 11.16 -15.25 -65.67
N ASP A 85 11.95 -16.20 -66.17
CA ASP A 85 12.79 -17.05 -65.34
C ASP A 85 13.85 -16.26 -64.57
N LEU A 86 14.42 -15.21 -65.17
CA LEU A 86 15.39 -14.32 -64.50
C LEU A 86 14.69 -13.45 -63.46
N ILE A 87 13.48 -12.97 -63.75
CA ILE A 87 12.66 -12.23 -62.78
C ILE A 87 12.36 -13.10 -61.57
N LEU A 88 11.95 -14.35 -61.78
CA LEU A 88 11.65 -15.32 -60.72
C LEU A 88 12.92 -15.71 -59.94
N GLU A 89 14.08 -15.86 -60.58
CA GLU A 89 15.35 -16.11 -59.86
C GLU A 89 15.73 -14.91 -58.99
N ILE A 90 15.62 -13.67 -59.51
CA ILE A 90 15.86 -12.44 -58.74
C ILE A 90 14.91 -12.35 -57.54
N PHE A 91 13.62 -12.63 -57.76
CA PHE A 91 12.63 -12.72 -56.69
C PHE A 91 13.00 -13.80 -55.67
N GLY A 92 13.62 -14.92 -56.10
CA GLY A 92 14.13 -15.96 -55.21
C GLY A 92 15.18 -15.48 -54.20
N HIS A 93 15.80 -14.32 -54.42
CA HIS A 93 16.75 -13.68 -53.50
C HIS A 93 16.13 -12.66 -52.54
N LEU A 94 14.84 -12.32 -52.71
CA LEU A 94 14.16 -11.36 -51.85
C LEU A 94 13.66 -12.02 -50.56
N HIS A 95 13.42 -11.19 -49.53
CA HIS A 95 12.80 -11.67 -48.30
C HIS A 95 11.33 -12.07 -48.57
N PRO A 96 10.78 -13.13 -47.92
CA PRO A 96 9.39 -13.56 -48.13
C PRO A 96 8.33 -12.45 -48.02
N ILE A 97 8.59 -11.46 -47.17
CA ILE A 97 7.76 -10.25 -47.01
C ILE A 97 7.68 -9.40 -48.29
N ASP A 98 8.76 -9.32 -49.05
CA ASP A 98 8.83 -8.53 -50.27
C ASP A 98 8.08 -9.25 -51.39
N ILE A 99 8.20 -10.58 -51.48
CA ILE A 99 7.40 -11.41 -52.40
C ILE A 99 5.91 -11.29 -52.09
N TYR A 100 5.54 -11.31 -50.81
CA TYR A 100 4.17 -11.03 -50.39
C TYR A 100 3.69 -9.66 -50.90
N HIS A 101 4.46 -8.59 -50.71
CA HIS A 101 4.07 -7.26 -51.20
C HIS A 101 4.03 -7.16 -52.72
N ILE A 102 4.97 -7.78 -53.44
CA ILE A 102 4.95 -7.85 -54.91
C ILE A 102 3.65 -8.52 -55.39
N ALA A 103 3.17 -9.55 -54.71
CA ALA A 103 1.88 -10.17 -55.03
C ALA A 103 0.66 -9.27 -54.73
N GLN A 104 0.85 -8.13 -54.05
CA GLN A 104 -0.20 -7.12 -53.82
C GLN A 104 -0.06 -5.87 -54.70
N THR A 105 0.99 -5.72 -55.52
CA THR A 105 1.20 -4.47 -56.30
C THR A 105 0.38 -4.41 -57.58
N SER A 106 0.25 -5.52 -58.32
CA SER A 106 -0.55 -5.59 -59.55
C SER A 106 -1.10 -6.99 -59.80
N LYS A 107 -2.20 -7.08 -60.55
CA LYS A 107 -2.82 -8.37 -60.93
C LYS A 107 -1.84 -9.26 -61.71
N SER A 108 -1.04 -8.66 -62.57
CA SER A 108 -0.03 -9.30 -63.41
C SER A 108 1.07 -9.97 -62.58
N LEU A 109 1.70 -9.22 -61.67
CA LEU A 109 2.73 -9.74 -60.77
C LEU A 109 2.15 -10.77 -59.80
N ARG A 110 0.92 -10.55 -59.33
CA ARG A 110 0.20 -11.52 -58.50
C ARG A 110 0.01 -12.86 -59.22
N ASN A 111 -0.45 -12.84 -60.46
CA ASN A 111 -0.67 -14.05 -61.25
C ASN A 111 0.64 -14.81 -61.47
N VAL A 112 1.74 -14.09 -61.73
CA VAL A 112 3.08 -14.69 -61.88
C VAL A 112 3.57 -15.33 -60.57
N VAL A 113 3.53 -14.59 -59.46
CA VAL A 113 4.11 -15.04 -58.19
C VAL A 113 3.26 -16.13 -57.50
N LEU A 114 1.94 -16.13 -57.72
CA LEU A 114 1.02 -17.12 -57.12
C LEU A 114 0.73 -18.33 -58.02
N ALA A 115 1.23 -18.35 -59.25
CA ALA A 115 1.03 -19.49 -60.15
C ALA A 115 1.72 -20.76 -59.61
N ARG A 116 1.17 -21.93 -59.96
CA ARG A 116 1.68 -23.24 -59.51
C ARG A 116 3.13 -23.50 -59.91
N ASN A 117 3.56 -23.00 -61.07
CA ASN A 117 4.95 -23.11 -61.56
C ASN A 117 5.94 -22.26 -60.75
N SER A 118 5.46 -21.26 -60.00
CA SER A 118 6.27 -20.41 -59.11
C SER A 118 6.49 -21.02 -57.72
N ALA A 119 6.16 -22.29 -57.51
CA ALA A 119 6.43 -22.98 -56.24
C ALA A 119 7.93 -23.02 -55.89
N SER A 120 8.80 -23.15 -56.90
CA SER A 120 10.26 -23.11 -56.74
C SER A 120 10.76 -21.77 -56.21
N LEU A 121 10.18 -20.66 -56.69
CA LEU A 121 10.47 -19.30 -56.20
C LEU A 121 10.24 -19.22 -54.68
N TRP A 122 9.05 -19.60 -54.21
CA TRP A 122 8.74 -19.49 -52.78
C TRP A 122 9.61 -20.43 -51.94
N LYS A 123 9.88 -21.64 -52.42
CA LYS A 123 10.79 -22.58 -51.74
C LYS A 123 12.20 -21.98 -51.62
N ALA A 124 12.71 -21.40 -52.69
CA ALA A 124 14.03 -20.76 -52.71
C ALA A 124 14.08 -19.55 -51.76
N CYS A 125 13.05 -18.70 -51.80
CA CYS A 125 12.89 -17.53 -50.95
C CYS A 125 12.91 -17.91 -49.45
N PHE A 126 12.06 -18.84 -49.01
CA PHE A 126 12.06 -19.30 -47.62
C PHE A 126 13.37 -20.02 -47.23
N SER A 127 13.99 -20.78 -48.14
CA SER A 127 15.26 -21.48 -47.84
C SER A 127 16.45 -20.54 -47.58
N ARG A 128 16.44 -19.35 -48.18
CA ARG A 128 17.48 -18.32 -48.00
C ARG A 128 17.28 -17.47 -46.73
N HIS A 129 16.11 -17.59 -46.10
CA HIS A 129 15.72 -16.85 -44.91
C HIS A 129 15.35 -17.82 -43.77
N PRO A 130 16.32 -18.59 -43.23
CA PRO A 130 16.07 -19.55 -42.15
C PRO A 130 15.61 -18.89 -40.85
N GLU A 131 15.79 -17.57 -40.70
CA GLU A 131 15.23 -16.77 -39.62
C GLU A 131 13.70 -16.66 -39.69
N VAL A 132 13.06 -16.93 -40.84
CA VAL A 132 11.61 -16.93 -40.99
C VAL A 132 11.09 -18.37 -40.81
N PRO A 133 10.01 -18.59 -40.05
CA PRO A 133 9.47 -19.94 -39.86
C PRO A 133 9.10 -20.59 -41.19
N SER A 134 9.52 -21.85 -41.36
CA SER A 134 9.23 -22.63 -42.55
C SER A 134 7.72 -22.86 -42.72
N CYS A 135 7.27 -22.95 -43.97
CA CYS A 135 5.88 -23.26 -44.27
C CYS A 135 5.54 -24.70 -43.83
N PRO A 136 4.44 -24.93 -43.10
CA PRO A 136 4.03 -26.28 -42.74
C PRO A 136 3.56 -27.07 -43.98
N PRO A 137 3.66 -28.42 -43.95
CA PRO A 137 3.45 -29.26 -45.13
C PRO A 137 1.99 -29.28 -45.64
N ASP A 138 1.02 -28.99 -44.77
CA ASP A 138 -0.42 -28.93 -45.06
C ASP A 138 -0.86 -27.55 -45.61
N MET A 139 0.06 -26.59 -45.76
CA MET A 139 -0.25 -25.24 -46.24
C MET A 139 0.61 -24.86 -47.46
N SER A 140 0.06 -24.01 -48.34
CA SER A 140 0.85 -23.42 -49.42
C SER A 140 1.73 -22.27 -48.91
N THR A 141 2.95 -22.17 -49.43
CA THR A 141 3.91 -21.11 -49.07
C THR A 141 3.37 -19.68 -49.26
N PRO A 142 2.55 -19.35 -50.28
CA PRO A 142 2.00 -18.00 -50.40
C PRO A 142 0.93 -17.71 -49.34
N ARG A 143 0.14 -18.72 -48.95
CA ARG A 143 -0.83 -18.59 -47.85
C ARG A 143 -0.11 -18.39 -46.53
N TRP A 144 0.99 -19.12 -46.30
CA TRP A 144 1.83 -18.95 -45.12
C TRP A 144 2.45 -17.55 -45.05
N ALA A 145 3.02 -17.05 -46.15
CA ALA A 145 3.53 -15.69 -46.22
C ALA A 145 2.45 -14.63 -45.96
N THR A 146 1.23 -14.86 -46.44
CA THR A 146 0.08 -13.98 -46.16
C THR A 146 -0.29 -13.99 -44.67
N LEU A 147 -0.25 -15.16 -44.01
CA LEU A 147 -0.49 -15.24 -42.56
C LEU A 147 0.58 -14.49 -41.75
N LEU A 148 1.86 -14.64 -42.11
CA LEU A 148 2.96 -14.01 -41.39
C LEU A 148 3.02 -12.49 -41.60
N PHE A 149 2.86 -12.03 -42.85
CA PHE A 149 3.19 -10.66 -43.24
C PHE A 149 1.98 -9.82 -43.65
N GLY A 150 0.84 -10.45 -43.86
CA GLY A 150 -0.37 -9.78 -44.30
C GLY A 150 -1.06 -8.93 -43.23
N PRO A 151 -2.17 -8.28 -43.62
CA PRO A 151 -2.95 -7.47 -42.70
C PRO A 151 -3.58 -8.37 -41.62
N MET A 152 -3.66 -7.83 -40.40
CA MET A 152 -4.23 -8.52 -39.24
C MET A 152 -5.76 -8.48 -39.30
N VAL A 153 -6.35 -9.22 -40.24
CA VAL A 153 -7.81 -9.32 -40.47
C VAL A 153 -8.31 -10.64 -39.92
N CYS A 154 -9.41 -10.61 -39.16
CA CYS A 154 -9.97 -11.80 -38.56
C CYS A 154 -10.51 -12.76 -39.64
N ASP A 155 -10.06 -14.01 -39.63
CA ASP A 155 -10.51 -15.03 -40.58
C ASP A 155 -11.99 -15.43 -40.37
N ASP A 156 -12.58 -15.14 -39.20
CA ASP A 156 -13.97 -15.45 -38.86
C ASP A 156 -14.93 -14.27 -39.13
N CYS A 157 -14.58 -13.06 -38.69
CA CYS A 157 -15.49 -11.89 -38.77
C CYS A 157 -15.03 -10.75 -39.69
N GLY A 158 -13.82 -10.84 -40.29
CA GLY A 158 -13.28 -9.81 -41.18
C GLY A 158 -12.85 -8.51 -40.51
N LYS A 159 -12.94 -8.39 -39.17
CA LYS A 159 -12.49 -7.19 -38.46
C LYS A 159 -10.97 -7.11 -38.37
N TYR A 160 -10.45 -5.88 -38.48
CA TYR A 160 -9.03 -5.60 -38.29
C TYR A 160 -8.58 -5.78 -36.83
N GLY A 161 -7.28 -5.95 -36.66
CA GLY A 161 -6.61 -6.15 -35.37
C GLY A 161 -6.66 -7.57 -34.82
N ALA A 162 -6.91 -8.54 -35.69
CA ALA A 162 -6.82 -9.95 -35.37
C ALA A 162 -5.37 -10.44 -35.42
N ARG A 163 -4.86 -10.94 -34.29
CA ARG A 163 -3.51 -11.50 -34.24
C ARG A 163 -3.48 -12.95 -34.71
N LEU A 164 -2.35 -13.33 -35.30
CA LEU A 164 -2.08 -14.69 -35.75
C LEU A 164 -1.96 -15.60 -34.54
N ASP A 165 -2.73 -16.67 -34.52
CA ASP A 165 -2.47 -17.80 -33.64
C ASP A 165 -1.65 -18.83 -34.42
N PHE A 166 -0.43 -19.13 -33.97
CA PHE A 166 0.45 -20.08 -34.67
C PHE A 166 0.01 -21.53 -34.52
N SER A 167 -0.69 -21.86 -33.43
CA SER A 167 -1.25 -23.20 -33.21
C SER A 167 -2.47 -23.42 -34.11
N PHE A 168 -3.35 -22.41 -34.22
CA PHE A 168 -4.53 -22.51 -35.09
C PHE A 168 -4.25 -22.12 -36.55
N ARG A 169 -3.12 -21.46 -36.81
CA ARG A 169 -2.70 -20.88 -38.11
C ARG A 169 -3.78 -19.96 -38.70
N GLN A 170 -4.38 -19.16 -37.83
CA GLN A 170 -5.49 -18.27 -38.14
C GLN A 170 -5.37 -16.92 -37.42
N HIS A 171 -5.83 -15.86 -38.05
CA HIS A 171 -6.01 -14.58 -37.43
C HIS A 171 -7.36 -14.51 -36.71
N LEU A 172 -7.32 -14.40 -35.38
CA LEU A 172 -8.54 -14.26 -34.56
C LEU A 172 -8.51 -12.96 -33.77
N CYS A 173 -9.55 -12.13 -33.93
CA CYS A 173 -9.75 -10.93 -33.09
C CYS A 173 -10.17 -11.34 -31.68
N SER A 174 -10.07 -10.41 -30.72
CA SER A 174 -10.35 -10.71 -29.31
C SER A 174 -11.76 -11.24 -29.05
N ALA A 175 -12.76 -10.69 -29.73
CA ALA A 175 -14.14 -11.17 -29.65
C ALA A 175 -14.30 -12.60 -30.20
N CYS A 176 -13.76 -12.89 -31.38
CA CYS A 176 -13.86 -14.21 -31.99
C CYS A 176 -13.04 -15.25 -31.22
N PHE A 177 -11.86 -14.89 -30.73
CA PHE A 177 -11.03 -15.76 -29.90
C PHE A 177 -11.77 -16.18 -28.62
N ASN A 178 -12.37 -15.23 -27.90
CA ASN A 178 -13.13 -15.54 -26.68
C ASN A 178 -14.42 -16.35 -26.96
N ARG A 179 -15.02 -16.18 -28.14
CA ARG A 179 -16.22 -16.92 -28.56
C ARG A 179 -15.91 -18.35 -29.01
N LEU A 180 -14.85 -18.52 -29.80
CA LEU A 180 -14.49 -19.78 -30.46
C LEU A 180 -13.61 -20.69 -29.61
N CYS A 181 -12.83 -20.11 -28.69
CA CYS A 181 -11.86 -20.84 -27.88
C CYS A 181 -12.37 -21.04 -26.45
N VAL A 182 -12.09 -22.21 -25.87
CA VAL A 182 -12.49 -22.59 -24.51
C VAL A 182 -11.27 -22.87 -23.64
N PRO A 183 -11.26 -22.44 -22.36
CA PRO A 183 -10.19 -22.79 -21.43
C PRO A 183 -10.33 -24.24 -20.95
N LYS A 184 -9.22 -24.86 -20.56
CA LYS A 184 -9.20 -26.21 -19.93
C LYS A 184 -9.95 -26.24 -18.60
N VAL A 185 -9.78 -25.18 -17.79
CA VAL A 185 -10.45 -25.00 -16.49
C VAL A 185 -11.25 -23.70 -16.54
N PRO A 186 -12.59 -23.74 -16.71
CA PRO A 186 -13.41 -22.53 -16.71
C PRO A 186 -13.54 -21.95 -15.29
N GLU A 187 -13.55 -20.62 -15.18
CA GLU A 187 -13.80 -19.88 -13.92
C GLU A 187 -15.26 -19.98 -13.44
N LEU A 188 -16.17 -20.49 -14.29
CA LEU A 188 -17.62 -20.60 -14.07
C LEU A 188 -18.09 -22.03 -14.39
N ASP A 189 -17.93 -22.93 -13.43
CA ASP A 189 -18.69 -24.17 -13.10
C ASP A 189 -19.42 -25.05 -14.16
N VAL A 190 -18.96 -25.12 -15.41
CA VAL A 190 -19.19 -26.33 -16.25
C VAL A 190 -17.97 -26.59 -17.14
N ALA A 191 -17.07 -27.47 -16.72
CA ALA A 191 -16.02 -27.98 -17.61
C ALA A 191 -16.68 -28.77 -18.77
N LEU A 192 -16.35 -28.43 -20.02
CA LEU A 192 -16.89 -29.13 -21.20
C LEU A 192 -16.47 -30.60 -21.25
N TYR A 193 -15.30 -30.90 -20.68
CA TYR A 193 -14.70 -32.23 -20.58
C TYR A 193 -13.94 -32.33 -19.25
N GLU A 194 -13.65 -33.55 -18.79
CA GLU A 194 -12.84 -33.74 -17.58
C GLU A 194 -11.44 -33.14 -17.76
N PRO A 195 -10.86 -32.47 -16.73
CA PRO A 195 -9.53 -31.85 -16.83
C PRO A 195 -8.41 -32.82 -17.20
N ASP A 196 -8.56 -34.11 -16.89
CA ASP A 196 -7.55 -35.15 -17.15
C ASP A 196 -7.82 -35.94 -18.44
N ASP A 197 -8.81 -35.54 -19.25
CA ASP A 197 -9.07 -36.22 -20.52
C ASP A 197 -7.88 -36.03 -21.50
N ILE A 198 -7.44 -37.12 -22.10
CA ILE A 198 -6.37 -37.15 -23.10
C ILE A 198 -6.64 -36.21 -24.29
N VAL A 199 -7.90 -35.87 -24.57
CA VAL A 199 -8.28 -34.97 -25.66
C VAL A 199 -7.54 -33.64 -25.60
N TRP A 200 -7.26 -33.12 -24.40
CA TRP A 200 -6.53 -31.87 -24.21
C TRP A 200 -5.09 -31.93 -24.71
N GLY A 201 -4.46 -33.11 -24.72
CA GLY A 201 -3.12 -33.34 -25.25
C GLY A 201 -3.09 -33.66 -26.75
N LEU A 202 -4.26 -33.81 -27.38
CA LEU A 202 -4.41 -34.20 -28.78
C LEU A 202 -4.94 -33.08 -29.68
N VAL A 203 -5.15 -31.88 -29.14
CA VAL A 203 -5.52 -30.71 -29.93
C VAL A 203 -4.53 -29.58 -29.73
N PRO A 204 -4.31 -28.73 -30.77
CA PRO A 204 -3.51 -27.53 -30.64
C PRO A 204 -3.99 -26.64 -29.47
N VAL A 205 -3.05 -26.19 -28.65
CA VAL A 205 -3.31 -25.21 -27.59
C VAL A 205 -2.89 -23.82 -28.06
N SER A 206 -3.77 -22.83 -27.88
CA SER A 206 -3.40 -21.44 -28.06
C SER A 206 -2.59 -20.94 -26.86
N HIS A 207 -1.49 -20.27 -27.18
CA HIS A 207 -0.64 -19.58 -26.20
C HIS A 207 -1.02 -18.09 -26.04
N ARG A 208 -2.23 -17.71 -26.45
CA ARG A 208 -2.81 -16.38 -26.22
C ARG A 208 -3.71 -16.45 -24.99
N TYR A 209 -3.38 -15.69 -23.94
CA TYR A 209 -4.23 -15.59 -22.74
C TYR A 209 -5.55 -14.85 -23.04
N VAL A 210 -5.46 -13.75 -23.81
CA VAL A 210 -6.57 -12.93 -24.31
C VAL A 210 -6.29 -12.56 -25.76
N GLY A 211 -7.32 -12.17 -26.51
CA GLY A 211 -7.18 -11.73 -27.90
C GLY A 211 -6.15 -10.64 -28.18
N ASP A 212 -5.75 -9.87 -27.18
CA ASP A 212 -4.96 -8.66 -27.37
C ASP A 212 -3.49 -8.80 -26.93
N TYR A 213 -3.03 -9.97 -26.48
CA TYR A 213 -1.65 -10.21 -26.02
C TYR A 213 -1.15 -11.63 -26.38
N TYR A 214 0.05 -11.74 -26.94
CA TYR A 214 0.81 -12.99 -26.86
C TYR A 214 1.39 -13.07 -25.45
N ASN A 215 1.37 -14.23 -24.81
CA ASN A 215 1.89 -14.36 -23.46
C ASN A 215 3.40 -14.12 -23.48
N GLN A 216 3.85 -13.03 -22.86
CA GLN A 216 5.26 -12.59 -22.90
C GLN A 216 6.15 -13.35 -21.92
N THR A 217 5.55 -14.04 -20.96
CA THR A 217 6.23 -14.68 -19.85
C THR A 217 5.28 -15.74 -19.36
N TYR A 218 5.52 -17.02 -19.64
CA TYR A 218 5.17 -18.10 -18.72
C TYR A 218 5.84 -19.38 -19.18
N GLU A 219 6.49 -20.05 -18.23
CA GLU A 219 6.97 -21.43 -18.35
C GLU A 219 5.82 -22.34 -18.80
N ASP A 220 6.15 -23.49 -19.38
CA ASP A 220 5.18 -24.48 -19.91
C ASP A 220 4.04 -24.84 -18.91
N VAL A 221 4.27 -24.63 -17.61
CA VAL A 221 3.34 -24.89 -16.50
C VAL A 221 2.05 -24.06 -16.54
N GLU A 222 2.07 -22.79 -16.96
CA GLU A 222 0.83 -21.99 -17.00
C GLU A 222 0.03 -22.13 -18.30
N VAL A 223 0.67 -22.54 -19.40
CA VAL A 223 -0.03 -22.94 -20.64
C VAL A 223 -0.97 -24.11 -20.35
N VAL A 224 -0.55 -25.03 -19.49
CA VAL A 224 -1.37 -26.19 -19.08
C VAL A 224 -2.62 -25.75 -18.30
N ARG A 225 -2.58 -24.63 -17.58
CA ARG A 225 -3.71 -24.12 -16.78
C ARG A 225 -4.63 -23.17 -17.54
N TYR A 226 -4.07 -22.24 -18.31
CA TYR A 226 -4.82 -21.15 -18.96
C TYR A 226 -4.87 -21.23 -20.48
N GLY A 227 -4.29 -22.29 -21.07
CA GLY A 227 -4.36 -22.55 -22.50
C GLY A 227 -5.80 -22.62 -22.99
N ARG A 228 -6.06 -22.02 -24.16
CA ARG A 228 -7.37 -22.07 -24.82
C ARG A 228 -7.32 -22.94 -26.05
N PHE A 229 -8.41 -23.64 -26.31
CA PHE A 229 -8.53 -24.63 -27.38
C PHE A 229 -9.69 -24.27 -28.29
N LEU A 230 -9.55 -24.48 -29.59
CA LEU A 230 -10.68 -24.30 -30.51
C LEU A 230 -11.79 -25.29 -30.19
N ARG A 231 -13.00 -24.77 -29.94
CA ARG A 231 -14.17 -25.59 -29.63
C ARG A 231 -14.44 -26.64 -30.71
N LYS A 232 -14.29 -26.25 -31.99
CA LYS A 232 -14.50 -27.14 -33.14
C LYS A 232 -13.50 -28.30 -33.17
N ASP A 233 -12.24 -28.03 -32.87
CA ASP A 233 -11.18 -29.04 -32.91
C ASP A 233 -11.35 -30.03 -31.75
N LEU A 234 -11.70 -29.54 -30.57
CA LEU A 234 -12.07 -30.38 -29.42
C LEU A 234 -13.26 -31.30 -29.75
N GLN A 235 -14.33 -30.76 -30.33
CA GLN A 235 -15.50 -31.56 -30.71
C GLN A 235 -15.14 -32.65 -31.74
N THR A 236 -14.36 -32.27 -32.76
CA THR A 236 -13.91 -33.21 -33.80
C THR A 236 -13.01 -34.29 -33.22
N MET A 237 -12.07 -33.93 -32.35
CA MET A 237 -11.15 -34.85 -31.71
C MET A 237 -11.86 -35.79 -30.73
N THR A 238 -12.82 -35.28 -29.96
CA THR A 238 -13.65 -36.08 -29.05
C THR A 238 -14.43 -37.14 -29.82
N GLN A 239 -15.04 -36.76 -30.95
CA GLN A 239 -15.77 -37.70 -31.81
C GLN A 239 -14.84 -38.80 -32.35
N LYS A 240 -13.65 -38.42 -32.82
CA LYS A 240 -12.64 -39.37 -33.31
C LYS A 240 -12.13 -40.32 -32.21
N LEU A 241 -11.91 -39.80 -31.00
CA LEU A 241 -11.54 -40.61 -29.84
C LEU A 241 -12.63 -41.61 -29.47
N LYS A 242 -13.92 -41.21 -29.58
CA LYS A 242 -15.04 -42.11 -29.35
C LYS A 242 -15.05 -43.26 -30.36
N GLU A 243 -14.86 -42.98 -31.64
CA GLU A 243 -14.79 -44.00 -32.70
C GLU A 243 -13.62 -44.97 -32.48
N LEU A 244 -12.43 -44.46 -32.13
CA LEU A 244 -11.26 -45.29 -31.83
C LEU A 244 -11.46 -46.14 -30.57
N ARG A 245 -12.06 -45.58 -29.51
CA ARG A 245 -12.41 -46.32 -28.28
C ARG A 245 -13.44 -47.41 -28.57
N GLU A 246 -14.44 -47.13 -29.39
CA GLU A 246 -15.43 -48.14 -29.82
C GLU A 246 -14.77 -49.29 -30.60
N ASP A 247 -13.83 -48.99 -31.50
CA ASP A 247 -13.11 -50.00 -32.26
C ASP A 247 -12.22 -50.90 -31.38
N ILE A 248 -11.66 -50.34 -30.31
CA ILE A 248 -10.96 -51.10 -29.27
C ILE A 248 -11.94 -51.99 -28.51
N THR A 249 -13.11 -51.49 -28.09
CA THR A 249 -14.11 -52.30 -27.38
C THR A 249 -14.68 -53.43 -28.24
N LYS A 250 -14.79 -53.22 -29.56
CA LYS A 250 -15.22 -54.23 -30.54
C LYS A 250 -14.11 -55.23 -30.91
N ASN A 251 -12.93 -55.15 -30.27
CA ASN A 251 -11.76 -55.99 -30.54
C ASN A 251 -11.36 -56.05 -32.03
N LYS A 252 -11.49 -54.94 -32.76
CA LYS A 252 -11.01 -54.89 -34.15
C LYS A 252 -9.49 -55.12 -34.17
N PRO A 253 -8.97 -56.00 -35.04
CA PRO A 253 -7.54 -56.27 -35.12
C PRO A 253 -6.77 -54.99 -35.46
N GLY A 254 -5.70 -54.71 -34.72
CA GLY A 254 -4.85 -53.52 -34.89
C GLY A 254 -5.38 -52.22 -34.26
N SER A 255 -6.57 -52.20 -33.67
CA SER A 255 -7.19 -50.99 -33.08
C SER A 255 -6.34 -50.31 -31.99
N LYS A 256 -5.69 -51.08 -31.12
CA LYS A 256 -4.77 -50.55 -30.09
C LYS A 256 -3.51 -49.91 -30.68
N ALA A 257 -2.92 -50.53 -31.71
CA ALA A 257 -1.74 -49.97 -32.38
C ALA A 257 -2.11 -48.71 -33.18
N ALA A 258 -3.27 -48.69 -33.83
CA ALA A 258 -3.79 -47.52 -34.51
C ALA A 258 -4.06 -46.35 -33.55
N PHE A 259 -4.52 -46.62 -32.34
CA PHE A 259 -4.73 -45.61 -31.31
C PHE A 259 -3.43 -44.99 -30.79
N GLU A 260 -2.39 -45.79 -30.52
CA GLU A 260 -1.09 -45.26 -30.10
C GLU A 260 -0.38 -44.52 -31.23
N ALA A 261 -0.39 -45.05 -32.46
CA ALA A 261 0.14 -44.34 -33.63
C ALA A 261 -0.60 -43.01 -33.89
N PHE A 262 -1.90 -42.96 -33.60
CA PHE A 262 -2.67 -41.73 -33.69
C PHE A 262 -2.19 -40.69 -32.67
N LYS A 263 -1.99 -41.07 -31.40
CA LYS A 263 -1.47 -40.14 -30.37
C LYS A 263 -0.12 -39.55 -30.76
N GLU A 264 0.81 -40.38 -31.21
CA GLU A 264 2.15 -39.92 -31.65
C GLU A 264 2.07 -38.98 -32.86
N SER A 265 1.12 -39.19 -33.77
CA SER A 265 0.96 -38.32 -34.96
C SER A 265 0.38 -36.93 -34.67
N THR A 266 -0.15 -36.69 -33.46
CA THR A 266 -0.90 -35.46 -33.14
C THR A 266 -0.06 -34.41 -32.42
N GLU A 267 1.21 -34.69 -32.13
CA GLU A 267 2.12 -33.72 -31.51
C GLU A 267 2.48 -32.58 -32.48
N GLU A 268 2.02 -31.35 -32.20
CA GLU A 268 2.22 -30.21 -33.09
C GLU A 268 3.62 -29.60 -32.95
N GLN A 269 4.60 -30.22 -33.60
CA GLN A 269 6.01 -29.82 -33.54
C GLN A 269 6.33 -28.49 -34.27
N HIS A 270 5.45 -28.04 -35.17
CA HIS A 270 5.66 -26.84 -36.01
C HIS A 270 5.31 -25.51 -35.31
N ALA A 271 4.25 -25.47 -34.49
CA ALA A 271 3.73 -24.24 -33.92
C ALA A 271 4.68 -23.58 -32.90
N ARG A 272 5.43 -24.39 -32.13
CA ARG A 272 6.36 -23.90 -31.08
C ARG A 272 7.48 -23.02 -31.66
N PRO A 273 8.31 -23.46 -32.63
CA PRO A 273 9.33 -22.61 -33.24
C PRO A 273 8.77 -21.32 -33.87
N CYS A 274 7.59 -21.40 -34.50
CA CYS A 274 6.95 -20.22 -35.10
C CYS A 274 6.55 -19.18 -34.05
N ARG A 275 6.04 -19.65 -32.91
CA ARG A 275 5.67 -18.79 -31.78
C ARG A 275 6.89 -18.13 -31.15
N GLU A 276 7.94 -18.91 -30.87
CA GLU A 276 9.20 -18.41 -30.29
C GLU A 276 9.79 -17.30 -31.17
N TRP A 277 9.86 -17.52 -32.47
CA TRP A 277 10.27 -16.51 -33.44
C TRP A 277 9.46 -15.21 -33.35
N ALA A 278 8.13 -15.30 -33.30
CA ALA A 278 7.29 -14.12 -33.22
C ALA A 278 7.49 -13.39 -31.88
N LEU A 279 7.56 -14.13 -30.77
CA LEU A 279 7.80 -13.59 -29.43
C LEU A 279 9.15 -12.86 -29.34
N ASP A 280 10.21 -13.41 -29.91
CA ASP A 280 11.52 -12.78 -29.95
C ASP A 280 11.48 -11.42 -30.65
N ILE A 281 10.75 -11.34 -31.77
CA ILE A 281 10.54 -10.08 -32.50
C ILE A 281 9.73 -9.10 -31.65
N PHE A 282 8.65 -9.55 -30.99
CA PHE A 282 7.85 -8.70 -30.11
C PHE A 282 8.66 -8.16 -28.94
N ASN A 283 9.44 -9.02 -28.27
CA ASN A 283 10.30 -8.67 -27.16
C ASN A 283 11.36 -7.67 -27.59
N SER A 284 12.00 -7.89 -28.74
CA SER A 284 12.96 -6.96 -29.33
C SER A 284 12.36 -5.56 -29.57
N VAL A 285 11.12 -5.48 -30.09
CA VAL A 285 10.43 -4.20 -30.30
C VAL A 285 10.08 -3.52 -28.97
N ILE A 286 9.67 -4.28 -27.96
CA ILE A 286 9.37 -3.76 -26.63
C ILE A 286 10.64 -3.23 -25.97
N ASP A 287 11.75 -3.97 -26.06
CA ASP A 287 13.03 -3.59 -25.49
C ASP A 287 13.61 -2.37 -26.18
N GLU A 288 13.52 -2.25 -27.52
CA GLU A 288 13.91 -1.03 -28.24
C GLU A 288 13.11 0.19 -27.73
N LYS A 289 11.82 0.04 -27.43
CA LYS A 289 11.00 1.13 -26.85
C LYS A 289 11.44 1.49 -25.43
N LYS A 290 11.68 0.49 -24.58
CA LYS A 290 12.21 0.70 -23.22
C LYS A 290 13.56 1.40 -23.26
N ASP A 291 14.45 0.99 -24.16
CA ASP A 291 15.78 1.59 -24.33
C ASP A 291 15.71 3.04 -24.80
N LEU A 292 14.85 3.32 -25.78
CA LEU A 292 14.61 4.69 -26.22
C LEU A 292 14.11 5.57 -25.06
N PHE A 293 13.22 5.04 -24.23
CA PHE A 293 12.71 5.77 -23.08
C PHE A 293 13.76 5.95 -21.97
N ARG A 294 14.54 4.91 -21.65
CA ARG A 294 15.69 4.99 -20.73
C ARG A 294 16.70 6.04 -21.19
N SER A 295 17.06 6.02 -22.48
CA SER A 295 17.95 7.01 -23.09
C SER A 295 17.38 8.43 -23.02
N PHE A 296 16.07 8.59 -23.29
CA PHE A 296 15.38 9.87 -23.16
C PHE A 296 15.45 10.43 -21.74
N GLN A 297 15.18 9.60 -20.72
CA GLN A 297 15.28 9.99 -19.32
C GLN A 297 16.71 10.38 -18.93
N ALA A 298 17.70 9.57 -19.31
CA ALA A 298 19.11 9.83 -19.03
C ALA A 298 19.56 11.19 -19.59
N ARG A 299 19.22 11.48 -20.86
CA ARG A 299 19.56 12.76 -21.51
C ARG A 299 18.91 13.98 -20.85
N ILE A 300 17.70 13.83 -20.30
CA ILE A 300 17.07 14.90 -19.52
C ILE A 300 17.84 15.14 -18.22
N ARG A 301 18.19 14.06 -17.49
CA ARG A 301 18.96 14.17 -16.25
C ARG A 301 20.32 14.80 -16.47
N GLU A 302 21.06 14.35 -17.48
CA GLU A 302 22.37 14.91 -17.87
C GLU A 302 22.27 16.41 -18.17
N ARG A 303 21.21 16.82 -18.88
CA ARG A 303 21.02 18.23 -19.22
C ARG A 303 20.67 19.09 -18.02
N MET A 304 19.88 18.56 -17.07
CA MET A 304 19.60 19.24 -15.80
C MET A 304 20.86 19.37 -14.93
N ILE A 305 21.69 18.33 -14.86
CA ILE A 305 22.98 18.38 -14.17
C ILE A 305 23.90 19.42 -14.82
N GLY A 306 23.94 19.45 -16.16
CA GLY A 306 24.69 20.46 -16.92
C GLY A 306 24.21 21.90 -16.74
N LEU A 307 22.99 22.12 -16.25
CA LEU A 307 22.47 23.43 -15.85
C LEU A 307 22.86 23.82 -14.40
N GLY A 308 23.59 22.96 -13.67
CA GLY A 308 24.05 23.20 -12.31
C GLY A 308 23.14 22.63 -11.21
N HIS A 309 22.14 21.81 -11.55
CA HIS A 309 21.30 21.16 -10.55
C HIS A 309 22.01 19.97 -9.88
N ASP A 310 21.83 19.82 -8.56
CA ASP A 310 22.40 18.72 -7.78
C ASP A 310 21.89 17.34 -8.26
N ARG A 311 22.81 16.38 -8.35
CA ARG A 311 22.52 15.02 -8.84
C ARG A 311 21.46 14.31 -8.01
N ASN A 312 21.44 14.49 -6.69
CA ASN A 312 20.48 13.80 -5.83
C ASN A 312 19.06 14.34 -6.02
N ASN A 313 18.93 15.62 -6.34
CA ASN A 313 17.63 16.24 -6.63
C ASN A 313 17.12 15.85 -8.02
N VAL A 314 18.03 15.75 -9.01
CA VAL A 314 17.70 15.31 -10.38
C VAL A 314 17.37 13.82 -10.44
N CYS A 315 18.03 12.96 -9.67
CA CYS A 315 17.74 11.53 -9.62
C CYS A 315 16.61 11.15 -8.64
N SER A 316 15.77 12.13 -8.26
CA SER A 316 14.69 11.91 -7.31
C SER A 316 13.50 11.13 -7.91
N TYR A 317 12.74 10.47 -7.04
CA TYR A 317 11.52 9.75 -7.42
C TYR A 317 10.47 10.67 -8.08
N GLY A 318 10.41 11.94 -7.66
CA GLY A 318 9.48 12.93 -8.23
C GLY A 318 9.74 13.20 -9.72
N LEU A 319 10.99 13.51 -10.10
CA LEU A 319 11.34 13.70 -11.51
C LEU A 319 11.15 12.39 -12.29
N GLN A 320 11.50 11.24 -11.71
CA GLN A 320 11.32 9.93 -12.35
C GLN A 320 9.85 9.66 -12.68
N THR A 321 8.94 9.92 -11.74
CA THR A 321 7.49 9.72 -11.91
C THR A 321 6.92 10.66 -12.97
N PHE A 322 7.33 11.93 -12.94
CA PHE A 322 6.94 12.89 -13.98
C PHE A 322 7.44 12.45 -15.37
N LEU A 323 8.67 11.95 -15.46
CA LEU A 323 9.21 11.44 -16.71
C LEU A 323 8.43 10.23 -17.23
N TYR A 324 8.03 9.30 -16.35
CA TYR A 324 7.15 8.17 -16.69
C TYR A 324 5.82 8.59 -17.33
N SER A 325 5.28 9.76 -16.98
CA SER A 325 4.06 10.26 -17.62
C SER A 325 4.20 10.46 -19.15
N PHE A 326 5.42 10.70 -19.65
CA PHE A 326 5.70 10.84 -21.08
C PHE A 326 5.75 9.51 -21.83
N GLU A 327 5.94 8.38 -21.14
CA GLU A 327 5.87 7.05 -21.73
C GLU A 327 4.47 6.76 -22.25
N SER A 328 3.44 7.09 -21.45
CA SER A 328 2.03 6.95 -21.83
C SER A 328 1.66 7.80 -23.06
N ARG A 329 2.37 8.91 -23.29
CA ARG A 329 2.17 9.84 -24.41
C ARG A 329 3.02 9.48 -25.65
N LYS A 330 3.78 8.38 -25.61
CA LYS A 330 4.70 7.92 -26.66
C LYS A 330 5.75 8.97 -27.06
N THR A 331 6.12 9.86 -26.13
CA THR A 331 7.12 10.91 -26.39
C THR A 331 8.49 10.46 -25.89
N HIS A 332 9.27 9.84 -26.78
CA HIS A 332 10.60 9.30 -26.46
C HIS A 332 11.75 10.07 -27.13
N LYS A 333 11.46 11.22 -27.77
CA LYS A 333 12.46 12.02 -28.49
C LYS A 333 12.66 13.38 -27.82
N LEU A 334 13.85 13.58 -27.28
CA LEU A 334 14.26 14.88 -26.74
C LEU A 334 14.59 15.85 -27.89
N THR A 335 13.56 16.54 -28.39
CA THR A 335 13.72 17.62 -29.39
C THR A 335 13.99 18.97 -28.72
N ARG A 336 14.53 19.93 -29.48
CA ARG A 336 14.73 21.31 -28.97
C ARG A 336 13.41 21.96 -28.53
N ARG A 337 12.33 21.74 -29.28
CA ARG A 337 10.99 22.22 -28.96
C ARG A 337 10.46 21.61 -27.66
N PHE A 338 10.50 20.29 -27.55
CA PHE A 338 10.06 19.57 -26.35
C PHE A 338 10.80 20.06 -25.09
N TRP A 339 12.13 20.21 -25.18
CA TRP A 339 12.92 20.73 -24.07
C TRP A 339 12.46 22.12 -23.64
N ARG A 340 12.29 23.04 -24.59
CA ARG A 340 11.85 24.41 -24.30
C ARG A 340 10.48 24.48 -23.61
N GLU A 341 9.55 23.61 -24.02
CA GLU A 341 8.19 23.57 -23.48
C GLU A 341 8.12 22.98 -22.05
N ASN A 342 9.01 22.05 -21.70
CA ASN A 342 8.95 21.30 -20.43
C ASN A 342 10.04 21.70 -19.41
N LYS A 343 11.01 22.53 -19.82
CA LYS A 343 12.15 22.92 -18.99
C LYS A 343 11.73 23.49 -17.63
N THR A 344 10.78 24.43 -17.62
CA THR A 344 10.30 25.08 -16.38
C THR A 344 9.67 24.08 -15.41
N SER A 345 8.93 23.10 -15.92
CA SER A 345 8.37 22.02 -15.10
C SER A 345 9.47 21.14 -14.49
N PHE A 346 10.52 20.81 -15.27
CA PHE A 346 11.66 20.05 -14.72
C PHE A 346 12.39 20.84 -13.62
N GLU A 347 12.62 22.14 -13.83
CA GLU A 347 13.28 23.02 -12.84
C GLU A 347 12.45 23.14 -11.56
N ALA A 348 11.12 23.31 -11.67
CA ALA A 348 10.21 23.38 -10.53
C ALA A 348 10.22 22.08 -9.70
N LEU A 349 10.22 20.92 -10.35
CA LEU A 349 10.28 19.62 -9.66
C LEU A 349 11.60 19.43 -8.91
N VAL A 350 12.73 19.82 -9.52
CA VAL A 350 14.04 19.73 -8.87
C VAL A 350 14.16 20.71 -7.71
N ALA A 351 13.59 21.91 -7.82
CA ALA A 351 13.56 22.91 -6.75
C ALA A 351 12.70 22.43 -5.56
N SER A 352 11.49 21.94 -5.83
CA SER A 352 10.61 21.38 -4.80
C SER A 352 11.30 20.24 -4.03
N ARG A 353 12.07 19.38 -4.71
CA ARG A 353 12.80 18.30 -4.03
C ARG A 353 13.94 18.82 -3.15
N LYS A 354 14.59 19.92 -3.54
CA LYS A 354 15.61 20.57 -2.71
C LYS A 354 14.99 21.08 -1.40
N GLU A 355 13.84 21.73 -1.49
CA GLU A 355 13.10 22.23 -0.33
C GLU A 355 12.67 21.08 0.59
N GLU A 356 12.10 20.01 0.04
CA GLU A 356 11.69 18.84 0.82
C GLU A 356 12.87 18.17 1.53
N ARG A 357 14.02 18.07 0.86
CA ARG A 357 15.25 17.54 1.47
C ARG A 357 15.74 18.43 2.62
N GLN A 358 15.68 19.75 2.45
CA GLN A 358 16.05 20.70 3.50
C GLN A 358 15.09 20.62 4.69
N MET A 359 13.78 20.51 4.43
CA MET A 359 12.77 20.30 5.47
C MET A 359 13.01 19.00 6.24
N PHE A 360 13.26 17.90 5.53
CA PHE A 360 13.54 16.61 6.17
C PHE A 360 14.84 16.62 6.98
N ALA A 361 15.90 17.23 6.44
CA ALA A 361 17.17 17.40 7.16
C ALA A 361 16.98 18.23 8.44
N ARG A 362 16.22 19.33 8.37
CA ARG A 362 15.89 20.15 9.54
C ARG A 362 15.05 19.37 10.56
N ALA A 363 14.03 18.64 10.11
CA ALA A 363 13.21 17.81 10.99
C ALA A 363 14.05 16.73 11.70
N THR A 364 14.94 16.07 10.97
CA THR A 364 15.86 15.06 11.51
C THR A 364 16.82 15.66 12.55
N LEU A 365 17.35 16.85 12.28
CA LEU A 365 18.20 17.57 13.24
C LEU A 365 17.44 17.91 14.53
N LEU A 366 16.21 18.45 14.41
CA LEU A 366 15.38 18.79 15.57
C LEU A 366 15.02 17.56 16.39
N ASP A 367 14.73 16.43 15.75
CA ASP A 367 14.48 15.16 16.42
C ASP A 367 15.72 14.64 17.16
N THR A 368 16.88 14.69 16.50
CA THR A 368 18.18 14.33 17.10
C THR A 368 18.47 15.20 18.34
N ARG A 369 18.23 16.51 18.26
CA ARG A 369 18.38 17.43 19.40
C ARG A 369 17.41 17.11 20.53
N ARG A 370 16.15 16.80 20.24
CA ARG A 370 15.17 16.39 21.26
C ARG A 370 15.59 15.10 21.95
N CYS A 371 16.02 14.08 21.21
CA CYS A 371 16.52 12.82 21.78
C CYS A 371 17.76 13.04 22.66
N ALA A 372 18.70 13.89 22.22
CA ALA A 372 19.87 14.25 23.01
C ALA A 372 19.47 14.98 24.30
N PHE A 373 18.61 16.00 24.21
CA PHE A 373 18.12 16.74 25.38
C PHE A 373 17.41 15.81 26.36
N GLN A 374 16.54 14.92 25.88
CA GLN A 374 15.84 13.94 26.72
C GLN A 374 16.83 13.06 27.47
N SER A 375 17.88 12.58 26.81
CA SER A 375 18.91 11.74 27.42
C SER A 375 19.64 12.47 28.56
N ILE A 376 20.06 13.72 28.33
CA ILE A 376 20.75 14.51 29.35
C ILE A 376 19.79 14.90 30.49
N TYR A 377 18.54 15.23 30.16
CA TYR A 377 17.51 15.53 31.15
C TYR A 377 17.23 14.34 32.07
N LEU A 378 17.30 13.11 31.55
CA LEU A 378 17.12 11.91 32.38
C LEU A 378 18.20 11.75 33.44
N GLU A 379 19.46 12.07 33.10
CA GLU A 379 20.53 12.07 34.09
C GLU A 379 20.32 13.16 35.14
N TYR A 380 19.82 14.34 34.74
CA TYR A 380 19.42 15.36 35.69
C TYR A 380 18.29 14.91 36.62
N LEU A 381 17.26 14.21 36.11
CA LEU A 381 16.14 13.74 36.93
C LEU A 381 16.54 12.76 38.04
N LYS A 382 17.59 11.96 37.83
CA LYS A 382 18.15 11.07 38.86
C LYS A 382 18.76 11.84 40.05
N THR A 383 19.09 13.12 39.86
CA THR A 383 19.59 13.99 40.94
C THR A 383 18.46 14.56 41.81
N LEU A 384 17.21 14.48 41.35
CA LEU A 384 16.04 14.95 42.10
C LEU A 384 15.54 13.86 43.04
N SER A 385 14.90 14.28 44.13
CA SER A 385 14.23 13.37 45.06
C SER A 385 13.08 12.62 44.34
N PRO A 386 12.99 11.28 44.46
CA PRO A 386 11.96 10.47 43.82
C PRO A 386 10.52 10.96 44.02
N LYS A 387 10.20 11.52 45.20
CA LYS A 387 8.88 12.13 45.49
C LYS A 387 8.46 13.30 44.60
N THR A 388 9.36 13.78 43.74
CA THR A 388 9.09 14.91 42.86
C THR A 388 8.85 14.48 41.41
N TRP A 389 9.16 13.23 41.04
CA TRP A 389 9.13 12.77 39.65
C TRP A 389 7.73 12.78 39.03
N ASP A 390 6.69 12.54 39.82
CA ASP A 390 5.27 12.59 39.45
C ASP A 390 4.74 14.01 39.24
N LYS A 391 5.44 15.02 39.79
CA LYS A 391 5.03 16.44 39.74
C LYS A 391 5.72 17.22 38.62
N LEU A 392 6.42 16.53 37.72
CA LEU A 392 7.16 17.15 36.61
C LEU A 392 6.32 17.21 35.33
N PRO A 393 6.51 18.24 34.50
CA PRO A 393 5.85 18.35 33.20
C PRO A 393 6.28 17.23 32.25
N GLY A 394 5.39 16.90 31.31
CA GLY A 394 5.75 16.09 30.16
C GLY A 394 6.76 16.81 29.24
N TYR A 395 7.36 16.05 28.33
CA TYR A 395 8.36 16.58 27.40
C TYR A 395 7.82 17.70 26.49
N LYS A 396 6.52 17.66 26.15
CA LYS A 396 5.91 18.67 25.29
C LYS A 396 5.86 20.03 25.97
N GLU A 397 5.40 20.09 27.21
CA GLU A 397 5.38 21.31 28.03
C GLU A 397 6.81 21.77 28.33
N LEU A 398 7.70 20.83 28.63
CA LEU A 398 9.11 21.13 28.87
C LEU A 398 9.77 21.80 27.65
N PHE A 399 9.47 21.34 26.44
CA PHE A 399 10.00 21.92 25.19
C PHE A 399 9.37 23.28 24.84
N GLN A 400 8.33 23.72 25.55
CA GLN A 400 7.72 25.04 25.38
C GLN A 400 8.34 26.11 26.27
N PHE A 401 9.16 25.74 27.25
CA PHE A 401 9.87 26.75 28.05
C PHE A 401 10.84 27.51 27.16
N GLU A 402 10.79 28.84 27.20
CA GLU A 402 11.50 29.73 26.27
C GLU A 402 12.98 29.37 26.09
N ALA A 403 13.69 29.12 27.19
CA ALA A 403 15.09 28.74 27.18
C ALA A 403 15.35 27.38 26.50
N ILE A 404 14.45 26.42 26.67
CA ILE A 404 14.54 25.08 26.07
C ILE A 404 14.09 25.13 24.60
N TYR A 405 13.01 25.85 24.30
CA TYR A 405 12.52 26.06 22.95
C TYR A 405 13.57 26.71 22.06
N SER A 406 14.19 27.80 22.54
CA SER A 406 15.26 28.50 21.82
C SER A 406 16.48 27.61 21.59
N LEU A 407 16.87 26.82 22.59
CA LEU A 407 17.99 25.88 22.49
C LEU A 407 17.73 24.77 21.45
N LEU A 408 16.52 24.19 21.44
CA LEU A 408 16.17 23.11 20.52
C LEU A 408 15.99 23.63 19.09
N ASN A 409 15.37 24.80 18.93
CA ASN A 409 15.03 25.39 17.63
C ASN A 409 16.10 26.35 17.07
N ASP A 410 17.31 26.37 17.66
CA ASP A 410 18.43 27.16 17.16
C ASP A 410 18.63 26.98 15.64
N PRO A 411 18.79 28.07 14.86
CA PRO A 411 18.82 28.01 13.40
C PRO A 411 20.09 27.37 12.83
N SER A 412 21.15 27.18 13.63
CA SER A 412 22.36 26.51 13.16
C SER A 412 22.13 25.01 12.93
N ASP A 413 23.02 24.40 12.16
CA ASP A 413 23.05 22.95 11.93
C ASP A 413 23.89 22.19 12.98
N THR A 414 24.18 22.83 14.12
CA THR A 414 25.04 22.24 15.16
C THR A 414 24.30 21.25 16.05
N ALA A 415 25.00 20.22 16.52
CA ALA A 415 24.48 19.29 17.51
C ALA A 415 24.30 19.99 18.86
N LEU A 416 23.38 19.46 19.68
CA LEU A 416 23.10 20.01 21.01
C LEU A 416 24.31 19.86 21.94
N ASN A 417 24.73 20.94 22.59
CA ASN A 417 25.83 20.93 23.55
C ASN A 417 25.33 20.58 24.96
N GLU A 418 25.94 19.56 25.58
CA GLU A 418 25.60 19.11 26.92
C GLU A 418 25.83 20.18 28.00
N LEU A 419 26.91 20.97 27.90
CA LEU A 419 27.21 22.03 28.87
C LEU A 419 26.09 23.08 28.91
N VAL A 420 25.58 23.47 27.74
CA VAL A 420 24.47 24.42 27.62
C VAL A 420 23.19 23.84 28.23
N CYS A 421 22.95 22.53 28.06
CA CYS A 421 21.81 21.88 28.71
C CYS A 421 21.91 21.95 30.24
N ARG A 422 23.11 21.73 30.79
CA ARG A 422 23.34 21.81 32.25
C ARG A 422 23.08 23.22 32.81
N GLU A 423 23.46 24.27 32.08
CA GLU A 423 23.15 25.66 32.44
C GLU A 423 21.63 25.92 32.45
N VAL A 424 20.89 25.37 31.49
CA VAL A 424 19.42 25.44 31.47
C VAL A 424 18.81 24.69 32.64
N PHE A 425 19.35 23.52 33.01
CA PHE A 425 18.88 22.74 34.16
C PHE A 425 19.09 23.46 35.50
N ALA A 426 20.12 24.30 35.63
CA ALA A 426 20.30 25.12 36.83
C ALA A 426 19.14 26.11 37.06
N LYS A 427 18.50 26.59 35.99
CA LYS A 427 17.34 27.49 36.04
C LYS A 427 16.00 26.75 36.03
N LEU A 428 16.01 25.44 35.80
CA LEU A 428 14.80 24.64 35.64
C LEU A 428 13.87 24.66 36.86
N PRO A 429 14.34 24.65 38.13
CA PRO A 429 13.45 24.78 39.29
C PRO A 429 12.58 26.04 39.26
N GLU A 430 13.12 27.16 38.76
CA GLU A 430 12.38 28.41 38.61
C GLU A 430 11.30 28.29 37.54
N TYR A 431 11.63 27.72 36.38
CA TYR A 431 10.65 27.49 35.31
C TYR A 431 9.54 26.52 35.74
N LEU A 432 9.88 25.47 36.49
CA LEU A 432 8.89 24.53 37.04
C LEU A 432 7.96 25.21 38.05
N HIS A 433 8.50 26.13 38.88
CA HIS A 433 7.70 26.92 39.80
C HIS A 433 6.73 27.84 39.07
N GLN A 434 7.21 28.60 38.09
CA GLN A 434 6.38 29.50 37.27
C GLN A 434 5.30 28.72 36.51
N TRP A 435 5.66 27.61 35.87
CA TRP A 435 4.72 26.73 35.17
C TRP A 435 3.62 26.21 36.10
N ARG A 436 4.00 25.77 37.31
CA ARG A 436 3.03 25.30 38.31
C ARG A 436 2.09 26.43 38.74
N GLN A 437 2.61 27.63 38.98
CA GLN A 437 1.79 28.80 39.31
C GLN A 437 0.79 29.17 38.22
N LEU A 438 1.22 29.15 36.95
CA LEU A 438 0.33 29.42 35.81
C LEU A 438 -0.78 28.37 35.68
N LYS A 439 -0.45 27.08 35.86
CA LYS A 439 -1.45 26.01 35.88
C LYS A 439 -2.44 26.19 37.03
N LEU A 440 -1.96 26.49 38.23
CA LEU A 440 -2.81 26.77 39.40
C LEU A 440 -3.77 27.93 39.12
N GLN A 441 -3.26 29.05 38.60
CA GLN A 441 -4.08 30.23 38.26
C GLN A 441 -5.13 29.90 37.19
N SER A 442 -4.75 29.14 36.17
CA SER A 442 -5.67 28.72 35.12
C SER A 442 -6.82 27.86 35.66
N LEU A 443 -6.52 26.90 36.54
CA LEU A 443 -7.54 26.03 37.15
C LEU A 443 -8.43 26.80 38.12
N LEU A 444 -7.85 27.71 38.91
CA LEU A 444 -8.62 28.58 39.80
C LEU A 444 -9.64 29.43 39.03
N ALA A 445 -9.26 29.97 37.87
CA ALA A 445 -10.15 30.78 37.05
C ALA A 445 -11.35 30.00 36.48
N GLN A 446 -11.29 28.66 36.45
CA GLN A 446 -12.37 27.80 35.97
C GLN A 446 -13.40 27.45 37.06
N LEU A 447 -13.08 27.66 38.34
CA LEU A 447 -14.00 27.36 39.45
C LEU A 447 -15.19 28.34 39.47
N PRO A 448 -16.42 27.88 39.79
CA PRO A 448 -17.63 28.69 39.75
C PRO A 448 -17.58 29.94 40.65
N ASP A 449 -16.89 29.86 41.80
CA ASP A 449 -16.76 30.96 42.76
C ASP A 449 -15.65 31.97 42.45
N ALA A 450 -14.85 31.74 41.40
CA ALA A 450 -13.72 32.61 41.04
C ALA A 450 -14.14 34.03 40.67
N LYS A 451 -15.41 34.21 40.23
CA LYS A 451 -15.97 35.53 39.89
C LYS A 451 -16.65 36.25 41.06
N ALA A 452 -17.05 35.53 42.11
CA ALA A 452 -17.82 36.08 43.24
C ALA A 452 -16.92 36.64 44.34
N THR A 453 -15.74 36.05 44.54
CA THR A 453 -14.75 36.53 45.49
C THR A 453 -13.64 37.24 44.73
N GLY A 454 -13.54 38.56 44.84
CA GLY A 454 -12.37 39.34 44.41
C GLY A 454 -11.16 38.93 45.25
N LEU A 455 -10.59 37.77 44.95
CA LEU A 455 -9.53 37.12 45.71
C LEU A 455 -8.22 37.88 45.51
N THR A 456 -7.91 38.76 46.47
CA THR A 456 -6.62 39.45 46.57
C THR A 456 -5.57 38.62 47.32
N ASP A 457 -5.97 37.53 47.98
CA ASP A 457 -5.07 36.63 48.73
C ASP A 457 -4.77 35.32 47.96
N PRO A 458 -3.50 35.07 47.57
CA PRO A 458 -3.06 33.85 46.91
C PRO A 458 -3.28 32.58 47.72
N THR A 459 -3.20 32.64 49.05
CA THR A 459 -3.28 31.46 49.93
C THR A 459 -4.71 30.93 50.06
N ILE A 460 -5.69 31.84 50.22
CA ILE A 460 -7.12 31.50 50.24
C ILE A 460 -7.57 30.92 48.90
N SER A 461 -7.05 31.48 47.80
CA SER A 461 -7.34 30.99 46.46
C SER A 461 -6.86 29.55 46.29
N MET A 462 -5.62 29.24 46.71
CA MET A 462 -5.06 27.88 46.59
C MET A 462 -5.85 26.83 47.38
N HIS A 463 -6.38 27.16 48.57
CA HIS A 463 -7.16 26.21 49.38
C HIS A 463 -8.40 25.70 48.64
N LYS A 464 -9.01 26.51 47.77
CA LYS A 464 -10.17 26.08 46.97
C LYS A 464 -9.86 24.89 46.08
N LEU A 465 -8.64 24.78 45.55
CA LEU A 465 -8.25 23.63 44.72
C LEU A 465 -8.10 22.33 45.52
N TYR A 466 -8.05 22.37 46.85
CA TYR A 466 -7.99 21.15 47.67
C TYR A 466 -9.37 20.70 48.18
N LEU A 467 -10.43 21.44 47.87
CA LEU A 467 -11.80 21.07 48.22
C LEU A 467 -12.26 19.83 47.44
N ALA A 468 -13.07 19.00 48.07
CA ALA A 468 -13.65 17.82 47.42
C ALA A 468 -14.57 18.16 46.23
N THR A 469 -15.12 19.37 46.22
CA THR A 469 -15.96 19.91 45.14
C THR A 469 -15.15 20.44 43.96
N SER A 470 -13.83 20.60 44.09
CA SER A 470 -12.94 21.00 43.00
C SER A 470 -12.58 19.82 42.11
N VAL A 471 -13.54 19.41 41.29
CA VAL A 471 -13.41 18.27 40.38
C VAL A 471 -13.01 18.74 38.99
N PHE A 472 -11.97 18.13 38.43
CA PHE A 472 -11.47 18.40 37.09
C PHE A 472 -11.54 17.15 36.21
N THR A 473 -11.44 17.30 34.91
CA THR A 473 -11.32 16.20 33.97
C THR A 473 -10.22 16.48 32.95
N CYS A 474 -9.63 15.42 32.41
CA CYS A 474 -8.68 15.50 31.32
C CYS A 474 -9.34 14.98 30.04
N THR A 475 -9.73 15.91 29.17
CA THR A 475 -10.53 15.61 27.96
C THR A 475 -9.94 14.49 27.08
N PRO A 476 -8.61 14.42 26.85
CA PRO A 476 -8.02 13.31 26.10
C PRO A 476 -7.94 11.98 26.88
N CYS A 477 -7.77 12.02 28.21
CA CYS A 477 -7.64 10.80 29.03
C CYS A 477 -9.05 10.20 29.36
N GLY A 478 -10.15 10.95 29.17
CA GLY A 478 -11.54 10.49 29.37
C GLY A 478 -12.11 9.58 28.27
N ALA A 479 -11.39 9.33 27.17
CA ALA A 479 -11.88 8.54 26.03
C ALA A 479 -11.43 7.07 26.02
N SER A 480 -10.61 6.62 26.97
CA SER A 480 -9.87 5.35 26.89
C SER A 480 -9.94 4.42 28.11
N ASP A 481 -10.84 4.64 29.08
CA ASP A 481 -11.18 3.78 30.23
C ASP A 481 -10.03 3.02 30.95
N ALA A 482 -9.71 3.47 32.18
CA ALA A 482 -9.33 2.59 33.31
C ALA A 482 -9.21 3.35 34.65
N SER A 483 -8.96 4.67 34.66
CA SER A 483 -8.74 5.42 35.91
C SER A 483 -9.36 6.82 35.88
N GLY A 484 -10.69 6.90 35.95
CA GLY A 484 -11.45 8.08 36.40
C GLY A 484 -11.58 9.24 35.40
N ILE A 485 -12.83 9.53 35.04
CA ILE A 485 -13.25 10.77 34.34
C ILE A 485 -13.09 12.01 35.24
N CYS A 486 -12.99 11.82 36.56
CA CYS A 486 -12.84 12.86 37.58
C CYS A 486 -11.46 12.83 38.28
N LEU A 487 -10.80 13.98 38.33
CA LEU A 487 -9.63 14.29 39.14
C LEU A 487 -10.07 15.17 40.32
N PHE A 488 -9.83 14.74 41.55
CA PHE A 488 -10.32 15.41 42.75
C PHE A 488 -9.24 16.30 43.37
N GLY A 489 -9.45 17.60 43.25
CA GLY A 489 -8.57 18.61 43.81
C GLY A 489 -7.16 18.65 43.20
N TRP A 490 -6.27 19.41 43.83
CA TRP A 490 -4.94 19.68 43.32
C TRP A 490 -4.04 18.45 43.31
N ASP A 491 -4.12 17.57 44.32
CA ASP A 491 -3.19 16.44 44.41
C ASP A 491 -3.37 15.49 43.23
N ASP A 492 -4.61 15.11 42.90
CA ASP A 492 -4.93 14.29 41.72
C ASP A 492 -4.51 14.99 40.41
N VAL A 493 -4.80 16.29 40.28
CA VAL A 493 -4.43 17.07 39.09
C VAL A 493 -2.91 17.20 38.93
N SER A 494 -2.18 17.34 40.03
CA SER A 494 -0.74 17.54 40.05
C SER A 494 0.01 16.27 39.65
N VAL A 495 -0.49 15.10 40.07
CA VAL A 495 0.02 13.79 39.66
C VAL A 495 -0.38 13.49 38.20
N HIS A 496 -1.58 13.91 37.79
CA HIS A 496 -2.04 13.77 36.41
C HIS A 496 -1.34 14.74 35.44
N ALA A 497 -0.59 15.74 35.93
CA ALA A 497 0.08 16.74 35.10
C ALA A 497 1.13 16.15 34.14
N GLY A 498 1.51 14.87 34.33
CA GLY A 498 2.35 14.08 33.44
C GLY A 498 1.62 13.09 32.49
N CYS A 499 0.27 13.10 32.36
CA CYS A 499 -0.49 12.18 31.46
C CYS A 499 0.11 12.19 30.04
N ARG A 500 0.46 11.03 29.45
CA ARG A 500 1.04 10.93 28.09
C ARG A 500 0.10 11.47 27.01
N THR A 501 -1.21 11.39 27.24
CA THR A 501 -2.25 11.92 26.36
C THR A 501 -2.26 13.46 26.35
N LEU A 502 -1.77 14.12 27.41
CA LEU A 502 -1.48 15.57 27.42
C LEU A 502 -0.33 15.92 26.46
N ALA A 503 0.59 14.99 26.16
CA ALA A 503 1.67 15.22 25.21
C ALA A 503 1.23 15.28 23.73
N ARG A 504 -0.03 14.96 23.39
CA ARG A 504 -0.53 14.92 22.00
C ARG A 504 -1.33 16.16 21.57
N SER A 505 -2.02 16.87 22.49
CA SER A 505 -2.83 18.07 22.18
C SER A 505 -2.47 19.24 23.12
N PRO A 506 -2.58 20.52 22.75
CA PRO A 506 -2.51 21.60 23.73
C PRO A 506 -3.74 21.51 24.65
N HIS A 507 -3.48 21.28 25.95
CA HIS A 507 -4.34 21.35 27.15
C HIS A 507 -5.86 21.33 26.98
N ASP A 508 -6.53 20.40 27.66
CA ASP A 508 -7.90 20.61 28.17
C ASP A 508 -8.08 19.88 29.52
N LEU A 509 -7.35 20.33 30.56
CA LEU A 509 -7.78 20.11 31.94
C LEU A 509 -8.91 21.11 32.21
N ALA A 510 -10.12 20.58 32.38
CA ALA A 510 -11.32 21.38 32.50
C ALA A 510 -11.98 21.16 33.86
N PHE A 511 -12.51 22.22 34.46
CA PHE A 511 -13.43 22.08 35.59
C PHE A 511 -14.62 21.23 35.17
N TYR A 512 -14.89 20.18 35.95
CA TYR A 512 -15.90 19.19 35.63
C TYR A 512 -17.13 19.36 36.51
N ALA A 513 -18.04 20.22 36.05
CA ALA A 513 -19.25 20.59 36.79
C ALA A 513 -20.12 19.39 37.22
N PRO A 514 -20.38 18.36 36.38
CA PRO A 514 -21.18 17.21 36.81
C PRO A 514 -20.57 16.47 38.00
N GLY A 515 -19.25 16.20 37.96
CA GLY A 515 -18.54 15.56 39.07
C GLY A 515 -18.53 16.42 40.32
N SER A 516 -18.36 17.74 40.18
CA SER A 516 -18.43 18.70 41.30
C SER A 516 -19.78 18.69 42.00
N VAL A 517 -20.89 18.62 41.25
CA VAL A 517 -22.25 18.55 41.81
C VAL A 517 -22.47 17.27 42.59
N VAL A 518 -22.08 16.11 42.03
CA VAL A 518 -22.23 14.82 42.72
C VAL A 518 -21.35 14.78 43.97
N ALA A 519 -20.09 15.24 43.88
CA ALA A 519 -19.20 15.33 45.02
C ALA A 519 -19.78 16.23 46.12
N GLY A 520 -20.28 17.43 45.78
CA GLY A 520 -20.89 18.35 46.74
C GLY A 520 -22.15 17.80 47.42
N ALA A 521 -22.99 17.08 46.68
CA ALA A 521 -24.16 16.41 47.23
C ALA A 521 -23.77 15.28 48.20
N LEU A 522 -22.71 14.52 47.88
CA LEU A 522 -22.17 13.49 48.77
C LEU A 522 -21.53 14.09 50.03
N VAL A 523 -20.76 15.18 49.90
CA VAL A 523 -20.18 15.90 51.06
C VAL A 523 -21.28 16.34 52.02
N SER A 524 -22.35 16.95 51.49
CA SER A 524 -23.49 17.41 52.29
C SER A 524 -24.19 16.25 53.01
N PHE A 525 -24.33 15.10 52.32
CA PHE A 525 -24.93 13.89 52.90
C PHE A 525 -24.11 13.32 54.07
N LEU A 526 -22.78 13.44 54.01
CA LEU A 526 -21.88 13.01 55.08
C LEU A 526 -21.85 13.99 56.27
N GLY A 527 -22.64 15.07 56.23
CA GLY A 527 -22.68 16.09 57.28
C GLY A 527 -21.48 17.04 57.26
N LEU A 528 -20.70 17.04 56.18
CA LEU A 528 -19.61 17.97 55.94
C LEU A 528 -20.10 19.17 55.12
N ASP A 529 -19.40 20.30 55.22
CA ASP A 529 -19.71 21.51 54.44
C ASP A 529 -18.99 21.48 53.07
N PRO A 530 -19.71 21.46 51.93
CA PRO A 530 -19.12 21.43 50.59
C PRO A 530 -18.19 22.59 50.25
N THR A 531 -18.27 23.71 50.99
CA THR A 531 -17.44 24.90 50.76
C THR A 531 -16.10 24.85 51.49
N THR A 532 -15.95 23.94 52.46
CA THR A 532 -14.74 23.84 53.30
C THR A 532 -14.13 22.45 53.35
N ALA A 533 -14.90 21.39 53.08
CA ALA A 533 -14.41 20.02 53.11
C ALA A 533 -13.36 19.75 52.02
N SER A 534 -12.19 19.33 52.46
CA SER A 534 -11.08 18.92 51.58
C SER A 534 -11.27 17.50 51.05
N VAL A 535 -10.56 17.18 49.97
CA VAL A 535 -10.46 15.80 49.45
C VAL A 535 -9.99 14.84 50.56
N SER A 536 -9.02 15.27 51.37
CA SER A 536 -8.47 14.48 52.47
C SER A 536 -9.48 14.22 53.58
N ASP A 537 -10.41 15.15 53.84
CA ASP A 537 -11.43 14.97 54.89
C ASP A 537 -12.36 13.80 54.56
N ILE A 538 -12.73 13.67 53.28
CA ILE A 538 -13.59 12.56 52.81
C ILE A 538 -12.81 11.25 52.74
N ASP A 539 -11.53 11.29 52.34
CA ASP A 539 -10.66 10.12 52.35
C ASP A 539 -10.52 9.52 53.73
N CYS A 540 -10.41 10.35 54.77
CA CYS A 540 -10.30 9.90 56.15
C CYS A 540 -11.55 9.16 56.65
N LEU A 541 -12.73 9.45 56.08
CA LEU A 541 -13.95 8.75 56.44
C LEU A 541 -13.99 7.32 55.89
N ASP A 542 -13.21 7.03 54.84
CA ASP A 542 -13.07 5.71 54.19
C ASP A 542 -14.43 5.00 53.97
N ILE A 543 -15.41 5.75 53.47
CA ILE A 543 -16.78 5.26 53.28
C ILE A 543 -16.89 4.25 52.14
N ARG A 544 -17.91 3.39 52.22
CA ARG A 544 -18.32 2.48 51.14
C ARG A 544 -19.77 2.74 50.76
N LEU A 545 -20.01 2.84 49.45
CA LEU A 545 -21.29 3.26 48.88
C LEU A 545 -21.82 2.20 47.90
N LEU A 546 -23.13 2.07 47.87
CA LEU A 546 -23.91 1.29 46.91
C LEU A 546 -24.74 2.21 46.03
N CYS A 547 -24.85 1.92 44.74
CA CYS A 547 -25.77 2.61 43.85
C CYS A 547 -27.16 1.97 43.90
N ALA A 548 -28.16 2.71 44.36
CA ALA A 548 -29.54 2.26 44.57
C ALA A 548 -30.30 1.96 43.26
N GLN A 549 -29.83 2.49 42.14
CA GLN A 549 -30.49 2.41 40.83
C GLN A 549 -29.83 1.40 39.89
N CYS A 550 -28.66 0.86 40.27
CA CYS A 550 -27.96 -0.14 39.48
C CYS A 550 -28.51 -1.55 39.76
N PRO A 551 -28.83 -2.33 38.71
CA PRO A 551 -29.31 -3.70 38.90
C PRO A 551 -28.20 -4.59 39.46
N GLN A 552 -28.58 -5.54 40.31
CA GLN A 552 -27.70 -6.59 40.78
C GLN A 552 -27.16 -7.39 39.58
N ARG A 553 -25.83 -7.57 39.51
CA ARG A 553 -25.17 -8.42 38.49
C ARG A 553 -24.88 -9.80 39.08
N TYR A 554 -24.45 -10.76 38.25
CA TYR A 554 -24.06 -12.12 38.67
C TYR A 554 -22.94 -12.06 39.72
N GLY A 555 -23.31 -12.05 41.01
CA GLY A 555 -22.39 -11.90 42.14
C GLY A 555 -22.89 -10.96 43.25
N GLY A 556 -23.83 -10.05 42.98
CA GLY A 556 -24.29 -9.04 43.96
C GLY A 556 -24.28 -7.60 43.44
N HIS A 557 -24.40 -6.63 44.35
CA HIS A 557 -24.24 -5.21 44.01
C HIS A 557 -22.78 -4.78 44.13
N LYS A 558 -22.28 -3.99 43.17
CA LYS A 558 -20.93 -3.42 43.23
C LYS A 558 -20.84 -2.37 44.33
N ILE A 559 -19.76 -2.43 45.10
CA ILE A 559 -19.43 -1.43 46.12
C ILE A 559 -18.40 -0.46 45.56
N TYR A 560 -18.57 0.81 45.92
CA TYR A 560 -17.75 1.91 45.45
C TYR A 560 -17.13 2.66 46.64
N THR A 561 -15.87 3.08 46.50
CA THR A 561 -15.34 4.22 47.25
C THR A 561 -16.04 5.51 46.81
N TRP A 562 -15.88 6.60 47.56
CA TRP A 562 -16.50 7.88 47.19
C TRP A 562 -16.03 8.39 45.81
N ARG A 563 -14.75 8.24 45.46
CA ARG A 563 -14.21 8.62 44.14
C ARG A 563 -14.76 7.74 43.01
N GLU A 564 -14.81 6.43 43.24
CA GLU A 564 -15.39 5.49 42.26
C GLU A 564 -16.88 5.73 42.08
N TYR A 565 -17.59 6.10 43.14
CA TYR A 565 -19.01 6.41 43.11
C TYR A 565 -19.27 7.68 42.28
N VAL A 566 -18.50 8.75 42.50
CA VAL A 566 -18.63 9.98 41.71
C VAL A 566 -18.36 9.70 40.23
N ASN A 567 -17.29 8.97 39.90
CA ASN A 567 -17.02 8.55 38.53
C ASN A 567 -18.17 7.71 37.94
N HIS A 568 -18.62 6.68 38.65
CA HIS A 568 -19.75 5.85 38.23
C HIS A 568 -21.02 6.64 37.94
N THR A 569 -21.36 7.60 38.81
CA THR A 569 -22.56 8.43 38.65
C THR A 569 -22.41 9.34 37.44
N VAL A 570 -21.23 9.94 37.27
CA VAL A 570 -20.90 10.80 36.13
C VAL A 570 -21.01 10.06 34.80
N ASP A 571 -20.48 8.84 34.71
CA ASP A 571 -20.48 8.03 33.48
C ASP A 571 -21.92 7.69 33.05
N ILE A 572 -22.79 7.44 34.02
CA ILE A 572 -24.17 7.03 33.79
C ILE A 572 -25.12 8.22 33.61
N ILE A 573 -24.81 9.38 34.19
CA ILE A 573 -25.56 10.63 33.94
C ILE A 573 -25.51 11.02 32.45
N GLN A 574 -24.44 10.67 31.73
CA GLN A 574 -24.35 10.92 30.27
C GLN A 574 -25.38 10.10 29.46
N ASP A 575 -25.90 8.99 30.01
CA ASP A 575 -26.92 8.11 29.41
C ASP A 575 -28.35 8.33 29.97
N ALA A 576 -28.57 9.36 30.81
CA ALA A 576 -29.86 9.79 31.35
C ALA A 576 -30.65 8.77 32.21
N GLN A 577 -29.99 7.79 32.83
CA GLN A 577 -30.67 6.70 33.55
C GLN A 577 -30.68 6.81 35.09
N HIS A 578 -29.94 7.73 35.72
CA HIS A 578 -29.80 7.79 37.19
C HIS A 578 -29.95 9.21 37.77
N LEU A 579 -30.42 9.31 39.02
CA LEU A 579 -30.48 10.55 39.80
C LEU A 579 -29.12 10.84 40.45
N THR A 580 -28.79 12.12 40.66
CA THR A 580 -27.54 12.55 41.31
C THR A 580 -27.41 12.12 42.79
N GLN A 581 -28.44 11.49 43.39
CA GLN A 581 -28.53 11.13 44.80
C GLN A 581 -29.02 9.68 45.01
N SER A 582 -28.51 8.73 44.23
CA SER A 582 -28.91 7.32 44.30
C SER A 582 -27.90 6.46 45.08
N TRP A 583 -27.49 6.87 46.29
CA TRP A 583 -26.53 6.11 47.11
C TRP A 583 -27.11 5.56 48.41
N HIS A 584 -26.58 4.41 48.83
CA HIS A 584 -26.74 3.88 50.17
C HIS A 584 -25.36 3.72 50.83
N LEU A 585 -25.21 4.29 52.03
CA LEU A 585 -24.04 4.05 52.88
C LEU A 585 -24.16 2.66 53.48
N LEU A 586 -23.06 1.90 53.49
CA LEU A 586 -23.02 0.59 54.14
C LEU A 586 -22.97 0.73 55.67
N THR A 587 -23.54 -0.25 56.39
CA THR A 587 -23.38 -0.35 57.84
C THR A 587 -21.92 -0.63 58.22
N PRO A 588 -21.51 -0.32 59.45
CA PRO A 588 -20.18 -0.68 59.95
C PRO A 588 -19.84 -2.16 59.77
N ASP A 589 -20.81 -3.06 60.02
CA ASP A 589 -20.61 -4.51 59.92
C ASP A 589 -20.39 -4.98 58.48
N THR A 590 -21.20 -4.48 57.54
CA THR A 590 -21.03 -4.79 56.11
C THR A 590 -19.77 -4.15 55.55
N THR A 591 -19.43 -2.93 55.98
CA THR A 591 -18.17 -2.26 55.62
C THR A 591 -16.96 -3.05 56.11
N ALA A 592 -17.01 -3.62 57.33
CA ALA A 592 -15.92 -4.45 57.86
C ALA A 592 -15.72 -5.74 57.05
N LEU A 593 -16.82 -6.40 56.64
CA LEU A 593 -16.76 -7.57 55.76
C LEU A 593 -16.18 -7.22 54.38
N VAL A 594 -16.63 -6.11 53.81
CA VAL A 594 -16.16 -5.65 52.50
C VAL A 594 -14.67 -5.35 52.55
N ARG A 595 -14.21 -4.62 53.58
CA ARG A 595 -12.78 -4.35 53.81
C ARG A 595 -11.92 -5.60 53.95
N LEU A 596 -12.47 -6.71 54.46
CA LEU A 596 -11.75 -7.99 54.54
C LEU A 596 -11.48 -8.59 53.14
N HIS A 597 -12.40 -8.35 52.21
CA HIS A 597 -12.34 -8.88 50.85
C HIS A 597 -11.81 -7.87 49.83
N GLU A 598 -11.63 -6.60 50.22
CA GLU A 598 -11.03 -5.57 49.38
C GLU A 598 -9.56 -5.83 49.11
N SER A 599 -9.23 -5.80 47.82
CA SER A 599 -7.86 -5.64 47.37
C SER A 599 -7.33 -4.35 47.99
N LYS A 600 -6.32 -4.47 48.86
CA LYS A 600 -5.70 -3.32 49.51
C LYS A 600 -5.20 -2.34 48.45
N HIS A 601 -5.57 -1.08 48.56
CA HIS A 601 -5.03 0.01 47.73
C HIS A 601 -4.17 0.94 48.61
N PRO A 602 -2.96 1.33 48.16
CA PRO A 602 -2.32 0.88 46.93
C PRO A 602 -1.90 -0.60 47.01
N SER A 603 -2.00 -1.33 45.90
CA SER A 603 -1.76 -2.77 45.95
C SER A 603 -0.26 -3.04 46.08
N PRO A 604 0.15 -3.94 47.00
CA PRO A 604 1.55 -4.33 47.11
C PRO A 604 2.11 -4.97 45.82
N MET A 605 1.23 -5.45 44.95
CA MET A 605 1.53 -6.14 43.70
C MET A 605 1.52 -5.20 42.49
N ASP A 606 1.31 -3.91 42.70
CA ASP A 606 1.38 -2.93 41.62
C ASP A 606 2.84 -2.62 41.30
N TYR A 607 3.21 -2.60 40.02
CA TYR A 607 4.52 -2.09 39.56
C TYR A 607 4.52 -0.56 39.59
N SER A 608 4.28 0.00 40.77
CA SER A 608 4.07 1.44 40.97
C SER A 608 4.77 1.96 42.22
N TRP A 609 5.62 1.14 42.86
CA TRP A 609 6.37 1.54 44.04
C TRP A 609 7.82 1.92 43.71
N SER A 610 8.37 2.89 44.43
CA SER A 610 9.78 3.27 44.38
C SER A 610 10.37 3.54 45.76
N CYS A 611 11.70 3.49 45.82
CA CYS A 611 12.47 3.98 46.95
C CYS A 611 12.51 5.52 46.90
N ASN A 612 12.33 6.20 48.02
CA ASN A 612 12.47 7.66 48.11
C ASN A 612 13.92 8.13 48.35
N HIS A 613 14.84 7.21 48.67
CA HIS A 613 16.22 7.54 49.06
C HIS A 613 17.24 7.42 47.94
N CYS A 614 16.88 6.81 46.80
CA CYS A 614 17.79 6.68 45.66
C CYS A 614 17.04 6.56 44.33
N PRO A 615 17.73 6.81 43.20
CA PRO A 615 17.14 6.70 41.87
C PRO A 615 17.06 5.25 41.34
N ALA A 616 17.25 4.21 42.16
CA ALA A 616 17.32 2.83 41.70
C ALA A 616 16.06 2.35 40.95
N ALA A 617 14.89 2.86 41.33
CA ALA A 617 13.60 2.57 40.69
C ALA A 617 13.21 3.62 39.62
N PHE A 618 14.14 4.48 39.18
CA PHE A 618 13.84 5.51 38.18
C PHE A 618 13.38 4.87 36.87
N ARG A 619 12.13 5.17 36.48
CA ARG A 619 11.41 4.59 35.32
C ARG A 619 11.16 3.06 35.36
N ASN A 620 11.69 2.37 36.36
CA ASN A 620 11.49 0.94 36.59
C ASN A 620 10.91 0.76 37.99
N LEU A 621 9.64 1.12 38.13
CA LEU A 621 8.90 0.95 39.37
C LEU A 621 8.79 -0.54 39.71
N ALA A 622 8.81 -0.85 41.00
CA ALA A 622 8.85 -2.21 41.49
C ALA A 622 7.62 -2.53 42.33
N LEU A 623 7.47 -3.81 42.68
CA LEU A 623 6.48 -4.25 43.67
C LEU A 623 6.88 -3.77 45.07
N ARG A 624 5.90 -3.48 45.91
CA ARG A 624 6.12 -3.01 47.29
C ARG A 624 7.08 -3.91 48.08
N PRO A 625 7.00 -5.27 48.04
CA PRO A 625 7.92 -6.13 48.79
C PRO A 625 9.39 -5.95 48.37
N PHE A 626 9.65 -5.72 47.09
CA PHE A 626 11.01 -5.51 46.57
C PHE A 626 11.57 -4.16 47.01
N VAL A 627 10.74 -3.10 46.96
CA VAL A 627 11.15 -1.77 47.44
C VAL A 627 11.40 -1.80 48.95
N MET A 628 10.53 -2.44 49.73
CA MET A 628 10.71 -2.62 51.17
C MET A 628 12.02 -3.34 51.51
N LYS A 629 12.34 -4.41 50.76
CA LYS A 629 13.61 -5.14 50.92
C LYS A 629 14.80 -4.25 50.56
N HIS A 630 14.73 -3.55 49.43
CA HIS A 630 15.77 -2.62 48.98
C HIS A 630 16.05 -1.53 50.03
N VAL A 631 15.01 -0.89 50.58
CA VAL A 631 15.17 0.16 51.60
C VAL A 631 15.80 -0.38 52.88
N LYS A 632 15.41 -1.60 53.31
CA LYS A 632 16.01 -2.25 54.48
C LYS A 632 17.49 -2.59 54.28
N GLU A 633 17.84 -3.13 53.11
CA GLU A 633 19.19 -3.64 52.84
C GLU A 633 20.18 -2.56 52.40
N VAL A 634 19.75 -1.64 51.54
CA VAL A 634 20.61 -0.61 50.94
C VAL A 634 20.67 0.66 51.79
N HIS A 635 19.54 1.03 52.41
CA HIS A 635 19.44 2.26 53.20
C HIS A 635 19.41 2.02 54.71
N SER A 636 19.50 0.76 55.17
CA SER A 636 19.54 0.38 56.59
C SER A 636 18.32 0.87 57.41
N ILE A 637 17.16 1.03 56.79
CA ILE A 637 15.93 1.48 57.47
C ILE A 637 15.09 0.25 57.84
N SER A 638 15.01 -0.06 59.14
CA SER A 638 14.39 -1.28 59.66
C SER A 638 12.87 -1.34 59.48
N ALA A 639 12.19 -0.18 59.53
CA ALA A 639 10.74 -0.06 59.37
C ALA A 639 10.39 1.05 58.35
N PRO A 640 10.49 0.77 57.03
CA PRO A 640 10.21 1.77 56.00
C PRO A 640 8.75 2.24 56.05
N ARG A 641 8.55 3.55 55.96
CA ARG A 641 7.24 4.21 55.97
C ARG A 641 6.85 4.67 54.57
N GLU A 642 5.57 4.55 54.26
CA GLU A 642 4.99 5.09 53.02
C GLU A 642 4.97 6.62 53.06
N GLY A 643 5.30 7.25 51.93
CA GLY A 643 5.46 8.70 51.79
C GLY A 643 6.86 9.22 52.19
N ASP A 644 7.50 8.59 53.18
CA ASP A 644 8.82 8.98 53.66
C ASP A 644 9.94 8.16 53.01
N ASP A 645 9.84 6.83 53.02
CA ASP A 645 10.90 5.91 52.57
C ASP A 645 10.54 5.16 51.29
N ILE A 646 9.25 4.85 51.12
CA ILE A 646 8.69 4.24 49.91
C ILE A 646 7.57 5.11 49.36
N ILE A 647 7.49 5.24 48.04
CA ILE A 647 6.47 6.05 47.36
C ILE A 647 5.66 5.16 46.46
N TYR A 648 4.35 5.36 46.46
CA TYR A 648 3.44 4.83 45.45
C TYR A 648 3.12 5.92 44.42
N TYR A 649 3.24 5.58 43.14
CA TYR A 649 2.86 6.48 42.04
C TYR A 649 1.51 6.07 41.46
N HIS A 650 0.50 6.91 41.67
CA HIS A 650 -0.84 6.68 41.12
C HIS A 650 -0.81 6.67 39.58
N GLY A 651 -1.44 5.67 38.96
CA GLY A 651 -1.58 5.56 37.50
C GLY A 651 -0.36 5.02 36.74
N ALA A 652 0.70 4.55 37.43
CA ALA A 652 1.91 4.09 36.76
C ALA A 652 1.84 2.66 36.18
N GLY A 653 0.76 1.91 36.47
CA GLY A 653 0.65 0.47 36.27
C GLY A 653 0.51 -0.06 34.83
N VAL A 654 0.30 0.77 33.80
CA VAL A 654 0.11 0.27 32.42
C VAL A 654 0.99 0.95 31.37
N GLU A 655 1.42 2.21 31.57
CA GLU A 655 2.11 2.95 30.50
C GLU A 655 3.59 3.25 30.75
N HIS A 656 4.07 3.19 32.00
CA HIS A 656 5.51 3.40 32.29
C HIS A 656 6.38 2.20 31.90
N ALA A 657 5.80 1.01 31.70
CA ALA A 657 6.50 -0.20 31.29
C ALA A 657 6.83 -0.27 29.78
N GLN A 658 6.20 0.53 28.92
CA GLN A 658 6.36 0.44 27.45
C GLN A 658 7.55 1.25 26.90
N GLY A 659 8.67 1.26 27.62
CA GLY A 659 9.96 1.78 27.14
C GLY A 659 10.95 0.69 26.70
N ALA A 660 10.64 -0.59 26.90
CA ALA A 660 11.51 -1.70 26.53
C ALA A 660 10.71 -2.77 25.79
N LEU A 661 10.70 -2.70 24.45
CA LEU A 661 10.38 -3.84 23.61
C LEU A 661 11.61 -4.76 23.55
N THR A 662 11.54 -5.92 24.20
CA THR A 662 12.13 -7.15 23.65
C THR A 662 11.10 -8.27 23.73
N TRP A 663 10.98 -8.94 22.59
CA TRP A 663 10.06 -10.00 22.21
C TRP A 663 10.04 -11.19 23.19
N GLU A 664 8.84 -11.58 23.64
CA GLU A 664 8.24 -12.93 23.55
C GLU A 664 7.12 -13.08 24.60
N HIS A 665 5.91 -13.37 24.12
CA HIS A 665 4.74 -13.88 24.83
C HIS A 665 4.28 -13.21 26.15
N ALA A 666 3.18 -12.45 26.08
CA ALA A 666 1.88 -12.89 26.59
C ALA A 666 0.85 -11.74 26.50
N SER A 667 -0.22 -11.98 25.75
CA SER A 667 -1.49 -11.29 25.98
C SER A 667 -1.99 -11.66 27.37
N ILE A 668 -1.91 -10.73 28.32
CA ILE A 668 -2.72 -10.79 29.53
C ILE A 668 -3.47 -9.47 29.60
N ARG A 669 -4.70 -9.47 29.06
CA ARG A 669 -5.73 -8.56 29.55
C ARG A 669 -5.96 -8.96 31.01
N HIS A 670 -5.42 -8.21 31.96
CA HIS A 670 -5.99 -8.26 33.30
C HIS A 670 -7.36 -7.60 33.19
N ALA A 671 -8.40 -8.43 33.25
CA ALA A 671 -9.72 -7.95 33.56
C ALA A 671 -9.65 -7.34 34.96
N ASP A 672 -9.83 -6.03 35.06
CA ASP A 672 -10.17 -5.38 36.32
C ASP A 672 -11.49 -5.97 36.82
N SER A 673 -11.36 -7.06 37.56
CA SER A 673 -12.44 -7.70 38.33
C SER A 673 -12.11 -7.58 39.82
N ASN A 674 -11.65 -6.41 40.24
CA ASN A 674 -11.58 -6.03 41.67
C ASN A 674 -12.90 -5.41 42.16
N SER A 675 -14.03 -5.77 41.55
CA SER A 675 -15.35 -5.35 42.05
C SER A 675 -15.82 -6.36 43.07
N ILE A 676 -15.99 -5.93 44.33
CA ILE A 676 -16.62 -6.76 45.35
C ILE A 676 -18.12 -6.62 45.20
N PHE A 677 -18.77 -7.77 45.19
CA PHE A 677 -20.20 -7.88 45.08
C PHE A 677 -20.77 -8.48 46.38
N VAL A 678 -21.76 -7.82 46.97
CA VAL A 678 -22.48 -8.36 48.13
C VAL A 678 -23.79 -9.01 47.66
N THR A 679 -24.00 -10.28 48.03
CA THR A 679 -25.17 -11.09 47.67
C THR A 679 -26.40 -10.71 48.51
N SER A 680 -27.61 -10.96 47.99
CA SER A 680 -28.86 -10.51 48.64
C SER A 680 -29.06 -11.09 50.04
N SER A 681 -28.52 -12.27 50.35
CA SER A 681 -28.64 -12.92 51.67
C SER A 681 -27.88 -12.21 52.80
N HIS A 682 -27.03 -11.22 52.50
CA HIS A 682 -26.39 -10.35 53.50
C HIS A 682 -27.03 -8.95 53.60
N LEU A 683 -27.88 -8.59 52.62
CA LEU A 683 -28.64 -7.33 52.60
C LEU A 683 -30.02 -7.46 53.28
N ASP A 684 -30.52 -8.68 53.49
CA ASP A 684 -31.81 -8.91 54.16
C ASP A 684 -31.81 -8.48 55.64
N LEU A 685 -30.64 -8.35 56.28
CA LEU A 685 -30.51 -7.71 57.60
C LEU A 685 -30.72 -6.18 57.53
N TYR A 686 -30.39 -5.56 56.40
CA TYR A 686 -30.46 -4.11 56.19
C TYR A 686 -31.89 -3.61 55.94
N TYR A 687 -32.71 -4.39 55.22
CA TYR A 687 -34.09 -4.00 54.91
C TYR A 687 -35.08 -4.24 56.06
N SER A 688 -34.70 -5.01 57.09
CA SER A 688 -35.57 -5.25 58.25
C SER A 688 -35.61 -4.08 59.24
N GLU A 689 -34.59 -3.21 59.27
CA GLU A 689 -34.53 -2.06 60.20
C GLU A 689 -34.93 -0.72 59.55
N ALA A 690 -34.97 -0.63 58.21
CA ALA A 690 -35.42 0.57 57.50
C ALA A 690 -36.95 0.71 57.42
N SER A 691 -37.71 -0.22 58.00
CA SER A 691 -39.19 -0.21 58.02
C SER A 691 -39.78 0.50 59.25
N SER A 692 -38.96 1.16 60.07
CA SER A 692 -39.41 1.87 61.28
C SER A 692 -38.92 3.31 61.42
N TRP A 693 -38.60 4.01 60.32
CA TRP A 693 -38.34 5.46 60.32
C TRP A 693 -39.05 6.16 59.16
#